data_AF-A0A7W9DSU4-F1
#
_entry.id   AF-A0A7W9DSU4-F1
#
_cell.length_a   1.000
_cell.length_b   1.000
_cell.length_c   1.000
_cell.angle_alpha   90.00
_cell.angle_beta   90.00
_cell.angle_gamma   90.00
#
_symmetry.space_group_name_H-M   'P 1'
#
loop_
_entity.id
_entity.type
_entity.pdbx_description
1 polymer ?
#
loop_
_entity_poly.entity_id
_entity_poly.type
_entity_poly.pdbx_seq_one_letter_code
_entity_poly.pdbx_strand_id
1 'polypeptide(L)'
;MTGLTESIAVGVEEEFHVVDLETRHLVPRAGNLLGRLPDDRFTQELHRSVVESNSRPYVRLEDLGHDLAALRRTVVEAADPLGLGIVAAGTVPLVDPSALKISPDARYEQMLEDYQLLTREQLICGAQVHVDVADRDVAVEVAHRVARALPPLLALSASSPFWNGADSGYASYRTLVWQRWPTTGPVRRFSSAAEYDRMVDDLVRSGVIMDPGMIYFDVRPSAHVPTVELRMCDACPRVEDVVLLAGLFRAVVLRELRAVENEEPFDGDGLEMVRAATWRSARSGLEGVLIDPEEGTPMPAAEVVRRSIAGLRPELEAGGDWELVSELAEESLARGSSAARQRRVMRGGGTLADVVDHLVAETRAAGRSAGFGAPVADAVTVLLKGYEADRDEAVIEGTVRRPYQPVFTALDRLGADGLRERATARDDRMREMGMTFRLERSPEGEERMPLDLVPRLVAADDWAKIREGMPQRVRALEAFLRDAYGRREAIKDRVLPAWVVDESPGNRPAGRRVRGGVVRCSVAGLDLARDGAGRWVVLEDNLRVPSGIAYAVANRRVAAHALPELDRSGVHDPEGTAGLLRQTLLHASPHGDRLAVVTSGPADPAHYEHATLAAEMGVVLAEPGDLEVRDGAVYAKGERVDVLYRRITDDDLLDGPLGDALLQAMEDGAVTLANAPGNGLADDKSLYRYVPRLIDYYLGERPLLSNVPTYLCRDPEDREQVLDRLGELVVKPVDGYGGKGVVIGEDASSRDLDTLRADILADPGQWVAQETVGLSTHPTFDGERMRPHVVDLRAFVFTGSRAVVPRAALTRVAPYGSMIVNSSQGGGAKDTWLAKEAG
;
A
#
# COMPACT_ATOMS: atom_id res chain seq x y z
N MET A 1 -13.51 -13.11 11.34
CA MET A 1 -12.93 -13.44 12.65
C MET A 1 -11.44 -13.51 12.46
N THR A 2 -10.84 -12.33 12.36
CA THR A 2 -9.56 -12.04 11.70
C THR A 2 -8.79 -10.96 12.48
N GLY A 3 -9.27 -10.59 13.67
CA GLY A 3 -8.91 -9.34 14.34
C GLY A 3 -7.79 -9.43 15.39
N LEU A 4 -7.22 -10.61 15.66
CA LEU A 4 -6.11 -10.76 16.63
C LEU A 4 -4.73 -10.69 15.95
N THR A 5 -4.63 -10.96 14.65
CA THR A 5 -3.36 -11.05 13.92
C THR A 5 -2.88 -9.74 13.29
N GLU A 6 -3.74 -8.71 13.16
CA GLU A 6 -3.41 -7.46 12.46
C GLU A 6 -2.73 -6.38 13.34
N SER A 7 -2.47 -6.64 14.64
CA SER A 7 -2.01 -5.60 15.57
C SER A 7 -0.91 -5.99 16.58
N ILE A 8 -0.20 -7.12 16.41
CA ILE A 8 0.84 -7.54 17.38
C ILE A 8 2.14 -6.74 17.17
N ALA A 9 2.44 -5.89 18.14
CA ALA A 9 3.64 -5.06 18.14
C ALA A 9 4.87 -5.83 18.66
N VAL A 10 6.03 -5.40 18.19
CA VAL A 10 7.35 -5.84 18.66
C VAL A 10 8.17 -4.69 19.20
N GLY A 11 8.88 -4.94 20.30
CA GLY A 11 9.87 -4.03 20.87
C GLY A 11 11.22 -4.74 20.98
N VAL A 12 12.31 -3.98 20.97
CA VAL A 12 13.67 -4.51 21.04
C VAL A 12 14.50 -3.72 22.05
N GLU A 13 15.24 -4.44 22.89
CA GLU A 13 16.24 -3.90 23.79
C GLU A 13 17.63 -4.31 23.27
N GLU A 14 18.50 -3.34 22.99
CA GLU A 14 19.87 -3.57 22.51
C GLU A 14 20.89 -3.15 23.56
N GLU A 15 21.81 -4.04 23.92
CA GLU A 15 22.95 -3.74 24.79
C GLU A 15 24.20 -3.46 23.95
N PHE A 16 24.95 -2.41 24.32
CA PHE A 16 26.17 -2.00 23.61
C PHE A 16 27.38 -1.94 24.53
N HIS A 17 28.51 -2.46 24.06
CA HIS A 17 29.80 -2.25 24.70
C HIS A 17 30.35 -0.86 24.39
N VAL A 18 30.93 -0.21 25.41
CA VAL A 18 31.64 1.07 25.29
C VAL A 18 33.14 0.83 25.27
N VAL A 19 33.79 1.16 24.14
CA VAL A 19 35.23 1.02 23.95
C VAL A 19 35.92 2.37 23.84
N ASP A 20 37.20 2.42 24.15
CA ASP A 20 38.04 3.59 23.90
C ASP A 20 38.61 3.55 22.48
N LEU A 21 38.44 4.63 21.69
CA LEU A 21 38.83 4.65 20.28
C LEU A 21 40.35 4.74 20.06
N GLU A 22 41.14 5.02 21.09
CA GLU A 22 42.61 5.03 20.99
C GLU A 22 43.14 3.60 21.22
N THR A 23 42.72 2.99 22.32
CA THR A 23 43.24 1.70 22.80
C THR A 23 42.45 0.49 22.32
N ARG A 24 41.20 0.67 21.86
CA ARG A 24 40.22 -0.38 21.49
C ARG A 24 39.76 -1.27 22.64
N HIS A 25 40.14 -0.94 23.88
CA HIS A 25 39.74 -1.70 25.05
C HIS A 25 38.34 -1.30 25.51
N LEU A 26 37.61 -2.26 26.07
CA LEU A 26 36.39 -2.01 26.84
C LEU A 26 36.68 -1.07 28.02
N VAL A 27 35.86 -0.04 28.23
CA VAL A 27 36.09 0.96 29.29
C VAL A 27 34.83 1.24 30.13
N PRO A 28 34.97 1.49 31.44
CA PRO A 28 33.85 1.73 32.35
C PRO A 28 33.34 3.19 32.29
N ARG A 29 33.01 3.69 31.09
CA ARG A 29 32.64 5.10 30.84
C ARG A 29 31.20 5.30 30.36
N ALA A 30 30.32 4.30 30.48
CA ALA A 30 28.90 4.39 30.11
C ALA A 30 28.18 5.55 30.83
N GLY A 31 28.45 5.81 32.11
CA GLY A 31 27.82 6.92 32.84
C GLY A 31 28.13 8.31 32.25
N ASN A 32 29.31 8.51 31.67
CA ASN A 32 29.66 9.77 30.98
C ASN A 32 28.85 9.94 29.69
N LEU A 33 28.48 8.83 29.06
CA LEU A 33 27.71 8.79 27.83
C LEU A 33 26.22 8.99 28.11
N LEU A 34 25.68 8.27 29.10
CA LEU A 34 24.27 8.34 29.51
C LEU A 34 23.84 9.77 29.88
N GLY A 35 24.69 10.57 30.53
CA GLY A 35 24.40 11.98 30.82
C GLY A 35 24.25 12.89 29.59
N ARG A 36 24.40 12.35 28.37
CA ARG A 36 24.18 13.02 27.07
C ARG A 36 23.05 12.38 26.25
N LEU A 37 22.42 11.34 26.77
CA LEU A 37 21.41 10.56 26.08
C LEU A 37 20.03 10.81 26.70
N PRO A 38 18.95 10.56 25.96
CA PRO A 38 17.60 10.66 26.51
C PRO A 38 17.33 9.52 27.50
N ASP A 39 17.06 9.89 28.76
CA ASP A 39 16.87 8.98 29.90
C ASP A 39 15.66 8.02 29.74
N ASP A 40 14.71 8.33 28.85
CA ASP A 40 13.55 7.46 28.56
C ASP A 40 13.86 6.35 27.56
N ARG A 41 14.99 6.44 26.84
CA ARG A 41 15.36 5.49 25.78
C ARG A 41 16.67 4.74 26.06
N PHE A 42 17.52 5.28 26.95
CA PHE A 42 18.82 4.68 27.29
C PHE A 42 18.99 4.52 28.78
N THR A 43 19.47 3.36 29.19
CA THR A 43 19.55 2.94 30.59
C THR A 43 20.94 2.43 30.92
N GLN A 44 21.27 2.47 32.21
CA GLN A 44 22.52 1.93 32.73
C GLN A 44 22.37 0.44 33.06
N GLU A 45 23.33 -0.34 32.58
CA GLU A 45 23.40 -1.78 32.85
C GLU A 45 24.33 -2.16 34.00
N LEU A 46 24.38 -3.45 34.34
CA LEU A 46 25.21 -4.01 35.43
C LEU A 46 26.66 -3.48 35.42
N HIS A 47 27.30 -3.47 34.26
CA HIS A 47 28.66 -2.96 34.09
C HIS A 47 28.66 -1.53 33.58
N ARG A 48 29.56 -0.70 34.11
CA ARG A 48 29.76 0.69 33.64
C ARG A 48 30.35 0.79 32.23
N SER A 49 30.53 -0.34 31.56
CA SER A 49 31.00 -0.44 30.18
C SER A 49 29.89 -0.82 29.20
N VAL A 50 28.64 -0.89 29.66
CA VAL A 50 27.47 -1.24 28.87
C VAL A 50 26.43 -0.12 28.93
N VAL A 51 25.83 0.17 27.78
CA VAL A 51 24.65 1.02 27.64
C VAL A 51 23.56 0.20 26.97
N GLU A 52 22.35 0.21 27.52
CA GLU A 52 21.17 -0.38 26.89
C GLU A 52 20.36 0.71 26.19
N SER A 53 19.74 0.36 25.06
CA SER A 53 18.74 1.18 24.40
C SER A 53 17.44 0.41 24.21
N ASN A 54 16.32 1.11 24.35
CA ASN A 54 14.99 0.54 24.27
C ASN A 54 14.21 1.13 23.08
N SER A 55 13.80 0.27 22.15
CA SER A 55 12.92 0.66 21.05
C SER A 55 11.51 0.97 21.56
N ARG A 56 10.74 1.72 20.77
CA ARG A 56 9.28 1.72 20.95
C ARG A 56 8.68 0.42 20.40
N PRO A 57 7.46 0.04 20.83
CA PRO A 57 6.75 -1.06 20.21
C PRO A 57 6.22 -0.66 18.82
N TYR A 58 6.47 -1.49 17.81
CA TYR A 58 6.04 -1.27 16.43
C TYR A 58 5.33 -2.49 15.85
N VAL A 59 4.27 -2.25 15.08
CA VAL A 59 3.60 -3.32 14.30
C VAL A 59 4.34 -3.59 12.99
N ARG A 60 5.01 -2.60 12.41
CA ARG A 60 5.80 -2.79 11.18
C ARG A 60 7.28 -2.98 11.52
N LEU A 61 7.90 -4.02 10.95
CA LEU A 61 9.32 -4.31 11.16
C LEU A 61 10.25 -3.23 10.58
N GLU A 62 9.82 -2.54 9.51
CA GLU A 62 10.60 -1.44 8.96
C GLU A 62 10.69 -0.26 9.93
N ASP A 63 9.58 0.09 10.59
CA ASP A 63 9.54 1.17 11.59
C ASP A 63 10.42 0.84 12.80
N LEU A 64 10.41 -0.43 13.22
CA LEU A 64 11.35 -0.93 14.24
C LEU A 64 12.80 -0.76 13.76
N GLY A 65 13.11 -1.16 12.53
CA GLY A 65 14.45 -1.01 11.95
C GLY A 65 14.93 0.44 11.93
N HIS A 66 14.03 1.39 11.72
CA HIS A 66 14.33 2.82 11.74
C HIS A 66 14.61 3.37 13.13
N ASP A 67 13.77 3.02 14.09
CA ASP A 67 13.95 3.43 15.49
C ASP A 67 15.27 2.87 16.04
N LEU A 68 15.59 1.60 15.75
CA LEU A 68 16.88 0.99 16.10
C LEU A 68 18.06 1.72 15.44
N ALA A 69 17.97 2.02 14.14
CA ALA A 69 19.02 2.79 13.46
C ALA A 69 19.17 4.20 14.05
N ALA A 70 18.07 4.84 14.47
CA ALA A 70 18.08 6.15 15.12
C ALA A 70 18.74 6.10 16.51
N LEU A 71 18.35 5.14 17.35
CA LEU A 71 18.96 4.91 18.66
C LEU A 71 20.48 4.70 18.52
N ARG A 72 20.90 3.87 17.56
CA ARG A 72 22.32 3.64 17.27
C ARG A 72 23.06 4.90 16.81
N ARG A 73 22.44 5.73 15.96
CA ARG A 73 23.02 7.05 15.61
C ARG A 73 23.19 7.92 16.84
N THR A 74 22.15 8.04 17.67
CA THR A 74 22.17 8.89 18.87
C THR A 74 23.28 8.49 19.85
N VAL A 75 23.41 7.20 20.16
CA VAL A 75 24.46 6.71 21.06
C VAL A 75 25.86 6.89 20.48
N VAL A 76 26.05 6.68 19.18
CA VAL A 76 27.34 6.88 18.49
C VAL A 76 27.73 8.36 18.47
N GLU A 77 26.80 9.25 18.11
CA GLU A 77 27.04 10.70 18.06
C GLU A 77 27.35 11.28 19.44
N ALA A 78 26.72 10.76 20.50
CA ALA A 78 27.03 11.14 21.86
C ALA A 78 28.40 10.63 22.35
N ALA A 79 28.88 9.51 21.80
CA ALA A 79 30.16 8.88 22.15
C ALA A 79 31.36 9.51 21.45
N ASP A 80 31.20 9.95 20.20
CA ASP A 80 32.25 10.57 19.37
C ASP A 80 33.05 11.68 20.07
N PRO A 81 32.43 12.73 20.65
CA PRO A 81 33.18 13.80 21.31
C PRO A 81 33.89 13.37 22.60
N LEU A 82 33.62 12.16 23.12
CA LEU A 82 34.26 11.60 24.31
C LEU A 82 35.46 10.71 23.99
N GLY A 83 35.76 10.48 22.70
CA GLY A 83 36.76 9.53 22.23
C GLY A 83 36.32 8.07 22.41
N LEU A 84 35.01 7.82 22.49
CA LEU A 84 34.44 6.51 22.77
C LEU A 84 33.81 5.90 21.50
N GLY A 85 33.90 4.58 21.38
CA GLY A 85 33.27 3.78 20.34
C GLY A 85 32.15 2.92 20.93
N ILE A 86 31.14 2.66 20.11
CA ILE A 86 30.00 1.80 20.45
C ILE A 86 30.09 0.52 19.64
N VAL A 87 29.96 -0.62 20.31
CA VAL A 87 30.05 -1.95 19.72
C VAL A 87 28.81 -2.78 20.09
N ALA A 88 28.03 -3.17 19.08
CA ALA A 88 26.97 -4.16 19.22
C ALA A 88 27.51 -5.56 18.88
N ALA A 89 27.91 -6.33 19.88
CA ALA A 89 28.39 -7.69 19.72
C ALA A 89 28.22 -8.45 21.04
N GLY A 90 28.08 -9.77 21.00
CA GLY A 90 27.90 -10.58 22.21
C GLY A 90 29.06 -10.47 23.19
N THR A 91 30.27 -10.23 22.70
CA THR A 91 31.49 -9.95 23.46
C THR A 91 32.37 -8.99 22.65
N VAL A 92 33.26 -8.26 23.33
CA VAL A 92 34.33 -7.49 22.68
C VAL A 92 35.69 -8.19 22.86
N PRO A 93 36.57 -8.24 21.82
CA PRO A 93 37.83 -8.99 21.91
C PRO A 93 38.85 -8.51 22.94
N LEU A 94 38.93 -7.19 23.18
CA LEU A 94 39.94 -6.56 24.04
C LEU A 94 39.32 -6.03 25.32
N VAL A 95 39.66 -6.70 26.43
CA VAL A 95 39.15 -6.41 27.77
C VAL A 95 40.32 -6.40 28.75
N ASP A 96 40.38 -5.38 29.61
CA ASP A 96 41.21 -5.40 30.82
C ASP A 96 40.31 -5.66 32.04
N PRO A 97 40.26 -6.90 32.55
CA PRO A 97 39.39 -7.24 33.69
C PRO A 97 39.67 -6.42 34.96
N SER A 98 40.88 -5.89 35.12
CA SER A 98 41.26 -5.10 36.31
C SER A 98 40.70 -3.68 36.28
N ALA A 99 40.31 -3.18 35.11
CA ALA A 99 39.80 -1.83 34.91
C ALA A 99 38.27 -1.74 34.98
N LEU A 100 37.56 -2.87 35.02
CA LEU A 100 36.09 -2.91 34.94
C LEU A 100 35.44 -2.61 36.28
N LYS A 101 34.31 -1.91 36.22
CA LYS A 101 33.57 -1.44 37.38
C LYS A 101 32.10 -1.73 37.22
N ILE A 102 31.49 -2.20 38.31
CA ILE A 102 30.05 -2.40 38.41
C ILE A 102 29.37 -1.04 38.67
N SER A 103 28.19 -0.87 38.10
CA SER A 103 27.37 0.32 38.23
C SER A 103 26.98 0.57 39.70
N PRO A 104 26.97 1.83 40.16
CA PRO A 104 26.71 2.16 41.57
C PRO A 104 25.21 2.08 41.87
N ASP A 105 24.68 0.86 41.85
CA ASP A 105 23.31 0.53 42.16
C ASP A 105 23.30 -0.58 43.22
N ALA A 106 22.43 -0.45 44.23
CA ALA A 106 22.39 -1.37 45.36
C ALA A 106 22.13 -2.82 44.93
N ARG A 107 21.31 -3.02 43.89
CA ARG A 107 21.06 -4.35 43.31
C ARG A 107 22.33 -4.94 42.74
N TYR A 108 23.07 -4.16 41.94
CA TYR A 108 24.26 -4.64 41.25
C TYR A 108 25.43 -4.90 42.20
N GLU A 109 25.56 -4.09 43.25
CA GLU A 109 26.50 -4.33 44.35
C GLU A 109 26.17 -5.64 45.07
N GLN A 110 24.90 -5.87 45.38
CA GLN A 110 24.47 -7.14 45.98
C GLN A 110 24.68 -8.33 45.03
N MET A 111 24.45 -8.17 43.72
CA MET A 111 24.77 -9.22 42.74
C MET A 111 26.28 -9.55 42.72
N LEU A 112 27.16 -8.56 42.93
CA LEU A 112 28.60 -8.82 43.05
C LEU A 112 28.92 -9.65 44.30
N GLU A 113 28.26 -9.34 45.41
CA GLU A 113 28.43 -10.06 46.68
C GLU A 113 27.92 -11.50 46.58
N ASP A 114 26.76 -11.72 45.98
CA ASP A 114 26.08 -13.01 45.99
C ASP A 114 26.62 -13.96 44.89
N TYR A 115 26.91 -13.46 43.68
CA TYR A 115 27.26 -14.30 42.52
C TYR A 115 28.72 -14.17 42.08
N GLN A 116 29.47 -13.23 42.67
CA GLN A 116 30.94 -13.17 42.60
C GLN A 116 31.49 -13.23 41.17
N LEU A 117 32.09 -14.36 40.78
CA LEU A 117 32.77 -14.52 39.50
C LEU A 117 31.80 -14.34 38.32
N LEU A 118 30.54 -14.79 38.45
CA LEU A 118 29.55 -14.65 37.38
C LEU A 118 29.28 -13.18 37.08
N THR A 119 29.11 -12.36 38.11
CA THR A 119 28.91 -10.91 37.98
C THR A 119 30.13 -10.22 37.37
N ARG A 120 31.35 -10.61 37.77
CA ARG A 120 32.59 -10.04 37.22
C ARG A 120 32.80 -10.39 35.75
N GLU A 121 32.40 -11.59 35.33
CA GLU A 121 32.53 -12.07 33.95
C GLU A 121 31.30 -11.79 33.08
N GLN A 122 30.29 -11.09 33.60
CA GLN A 122 29.08 -10.68 32.87
C GLN A 122 29.37 -9.52 31.89
N LEU A 123 30.35 -9.72 31.02
CA LEU A 123 30.83 -8.75 30.02
C LEU A 123 30.27 -9.10 28.65
N ILE A 124 28.97 -9.35 28.62
CA ILE A 124 28.24 -9.81 27.45
C ILE A 124 27.11 -8.85 27.13
N CYS A 125 26.81 -8.67 25.84
CA CYS A 125 25.68 -7.87 25.38
C CYS A 125 24.69 -8.72 24.58
N GLY A 126 23.40 -8.61 24.86
CA GLY A 126 22.32 -9.26 24.14
C GLY A 126 21.51 -8.31 23.25
N ALA A 127 20.73 -8.90 22.35
CA ALA A 127 19.56 -8.27 21.74
C ALA A 127 18.32 -9.02 22.20
N GLN A 128 17.39 -8.30 22.82
CA GLN A 128 16.19 -8.85 23.43
C GLN A 128 14.98 -8.42 22.60
N VAL A 129 14.05 -9.35 22.33
CA VAL A 129 12.86 -9.08 21.51
C VAL A 129 11.60 -9.35 22.31
N HIS A 130 10.73 -8.36 22.39
CA HIS A 130 9.42 -8.43 23.01
C HIS A 130 8.34 -8.55 21.94
N VAL A 131 7.40 -9.47 22.11
CA VAL A 131 6.20 -9.60 21.27
C VAL A 131 4.97 -9.45 22.15
N ASP A 132 4.04 -8.58 21.78
CA ASP A 132 2.82 -8.29 22.53
C ASP A 132 1.95 -9.55 22.72
N VAL A 133 1.69 -9.92 23.98
CA VAL A 133 0.81 -11.01 24.39
C VAL A 133 0.12 -10.60 25.68
N ALA A 134 -1.09 -10.04 25.55
CA ALA A 134 -1.81 -9.41 26.64
C ALA A 134 -2.18 -10.36 27.79
N ASP A 135 -2.59 -11.59 27.47
CA ASP A 135 -3.01 -12.58 28.45
C ASP A 135 -1.79 -13.32 29.02
N ARG A 136 -1.65 -13.30 30.36
CA ARG A 136 -0.46 -13.85 31.05
C ARG A 136 -0.44 -15.38 31.05
N ASP A 137 -1.58 -16.04 31.11
CA ASP A 137 -1.67 -17.50 31.01
C ASP A 137 -1.25 -17.92 29.60
N VAL A 138 -1.74 -17.22 28.58
CA VAL A 138 -1.33 -17.42 27.19
C VAL A 138 0.15 -17.11 26.99
N ALA A 139 0.70 -16.05 27.59
CA ALA A 139 2.13 -15.74 27.49
C ALA A 139 3.03 -16.85 28.07
N VAL A 140 2.63 -17.46 29.19
CA VAL A 140 3.31 -18.63 29.77
C VAL A 140 3.17 -19.85 28.86
N GLU A 141 2.00 -20.05 28.26
CA GLU A 141 1.78 -21.12 27.31
C GLU A 141 2.62 -20.95 26.04
N VAL A 142 2.69 -19.75 25.48
CA VAL A 142 3.50 -19.46 24.30
C VAL A 142 4.98 -19.58 24.60
N ALA A 143 5.46 -19.04 25.74
CA ALA A 143 6.89 -19.05 26.08
C ALA A 143 7.50 -20.46 26.08
N HIS A 144 6.77 -21.49 26.50
CA HIS A 144 7.29 -22.85 26.45
C HIS A 144 7.14 -23.49 25.05
N ARG A 145 6.08 -23.18 24.30
CA ARG A 145 5.84 -23.71 22.95
C ARG A 145 6.91 -23.25 21.95
N VAL A 146 7.31 -21.97 22.04
CA VAL A 146 8.28 -21.39 21.10
C VAL A 146 9.71 -21.91 21.31
N ALA A 147 10.03 -22.47 22.48
CA ALA A 147 11.40 -22.83 22.88
C ALA A 147 12.12 -23.75 21.88
N ARG A 148 11.40 -24.68 21.23
CA ARG A 148 11.96 -25.58 20.21
C ARG A 148 12.46 -24.85 18.96
N ALA A 149 11.83 -23.73 18.60
CA ALA A 149 12.12 -22.98 17.38
C ALA A 149 13.23 -21.93 17.53
N LEU A 150 13.73 -21.68 18.76
CA LEU A 150 14.68 -20.60 19.02
C LEU A 150 16.16 -20.88 18.66
N PRO A 151 16.70 -22.11 18.71
CA PRO A 151 18.12 -22.34 18.44
C PRO A 151 18.65 -21.78 17.10
N PRO A 152 17.92 -21.79 15.98
CA PRO A 152 18.35 -21.14 14.73
C PRO A 152 18.51 -19.61 14.86
N LEU A 153 17.68 -18.94 15.67
CA LEU A 153 17.79 -17.49 15.90
C LEU A 153 19.11 -17.14 16.60
N LEU A 154 19.56 -17.98 17.55
CA LEU A 154 20.88 -17.81 18.16
C LEU A 154 22.01 -17.88 17.11
N ALA A 155 21.92 -18.83 16.17
CA ALA A 155 22.92 -18.97 15.12
C ALA A 155 22.99 -17.73 14.20
N LEU A 156 21.84 -17.13 13.86
CA LEU A 156 21.73 -15.88 13.11
C LEU A 156 22.37 -14.70 13.86
N SER A 157 22.17 -14.61 15.18
CA SER A 157 22.71 -13.52 16.01
C SER A 157 24.21 -13.62 16.31
N ALA A 158 24.83 -14.78 16.10
CA ALA A 158 26.15 -15.10 16.64
C ALA A 158 27.25 -14.08 16.27
N SER A 159 27.78 -13.40 17.28
CA SER A 159 28.70 -12.26 17.12
C SER A 159 29.82 -12.22 18.16
N SER A 160 30.03 -13.30 18.92
CA SER A 160 31.00 -13.32 20.02
C SER A 160 32.03 -14.46 19.91
N PRO A 161 32.88 -14.50 18.85
CA PRO A 161 33.88 -15.55 18.71
C PRO A 161 35.10 -15.40 19.62
N PHE A 162 35.42 -14.18 20.05
CA PHE A 162 36.59 -13.88 20.87
C PHE A 162 36.22 -13.66 22.34
N TRP A 163 37.06 -14.17 23.24
CA TRP A 163 36.93 -13.97 24.68
C TRP A 163 38.32 -13.78 25.30
N ASN A 164 38.50 -12.71 26.08
CA ASN A 164 39.77 -12.38 26.75
C ASN A 164 40.99 -12.45 25.81
N GLY A 165 40.88 -11.85 24.62
CA GLY A 165 41.97 -11.78 23.65
C GLY A 165 42.26 -13.06 22.88
N ALA A 166 41.43 -14.11 22.98
CA ALA A 166 41.61 -15.37 22.26
C ALA A 166 40.36 -15.77 21.48
N ASP A 167 40.54 -16.44 20.33
CA ASP A 167 39.42 -17.11 19.64
C ASP A 167 38.96 -18.27 20.51
N SER A 168 37.72 -18.20 20.99
CA SER A 168 37.12 -19.20 21.87
C SER A 168 36.81 -20.52 21.16
N GLY A 169 36.80 -20.50 19.83
CA GLY A 169 36.27 -21.57 19.00
C GLY A 169 34.74 -21.53 18.85
N TYR A 170 33.98 -20.75 19.61
CA TYR A 170 32.51 -20.65 19.48
C TYR A 170 32.10 -19.52 18.53
N ALA A 171 30.89 -19.56 17.99
CA ALA A 171 30.32 -18.45 17.22
C ALA A 171 29.63 -17.44 18.16
N SER A 172 28.90 -17.95 19.17
CA SER A 172 28.42 -17.18 20.31
C SER A 172 29.08 -17.69 21.59
N TYR A 173 30.13 -17.02 22.07
CA TYR A 173 30.71 -17.30 23.39
C TYR A 173 29.87 -16.71 24.52
N ARG A 174 29.11 -15.63 24.24
CA ARG A 174 28.13 -15.06 25.18
C ARG A 174 27.23 -16.14 25.77
N THR A 175 26.74 -17.06 24.93
CA THR A 175 25.88 -18.17 25.38
C THR A 175 26.54 -19.00 26.49
N LEU A 176 27.85 -19.24 26.42
CA LEU A 176 28.58 -20.08 27.38
C LEU A 176 28.80 -19.34 28.70
N VAL A 177 29.01 -18.02 28.64
CA VAL A 177 29.05 -17.16 29.83
C VAL A 177 27.69 -17.17 30.50
N TRP A 178 26.61 -16.97 29.73
CA TRP A 178 25.24 -16.83 30.20
C TRP A 178 24.67 -18.12 30.82
N GLN A 179 24.97 -19.28 30.24
CA GLN A 179 24.49 -20.59 30.71
C GLN A 179 24.92 -20.98 32.14
N ARG A 180 25.84 -20.24 32.74
CA ARG A 180 26.32 -20.49 34.12
C ARG A 180 25.41 -19.86 35.18
N TRP A 181 24.49 -18.98 34.80
CA TRP A 181 23.54 -18.37 35.73
C TRP A 181 22.44 -19.37 36.14
N PRO A 182 21.89 -19.26 37.37
CA PRO A 182 21.08 -20.32 37.97
C PRO A 182 19.79 -20.70 37.21
N THR A 183 19.22 -19.76 36.46
CA THR A 183 17.90 -19.89 35.83
C THR A 183 17.97 -19.91 34.30
N THR A 184 19.16 -20.04 33.72
CA THR A 184 19.35 -19.97 32.26
C THR A 184 19.00 -21.28 31.54
N GLY A 185 18.49 -21.14 30.32
CA GLY A 185 18.15 -22.23 29.41
C GLY A 185 16.66 -22.31 29.12
N PRO A 186 16.20 -23.43 28.53
CA PRO A 186 14.80 -23.56 28.15
C PRO A 186 13.90 -23.70 29.37
N VAL A 187 12.75 -23.04 29.30
CA VAL A 187 11.70 -23.06 30.31
C VAL A 187 10.89 -24.36 30.23
N ARG A 188 10.55 -24.94 31.39
CA ARG A 188 9.64 -26.10 31.44
C ARG A 188 8.21 -25.69 31.10
N ARG A 189 7.36 -26.65 30.78
CA ARG A 189 5.91 -26.40 30.68
C ARG A 189 5.31 -26.05 32.05
N PHE A 190 4.43 -25.06 32.07
CA PHE A 190 3.57 -24.70 33.20
C PHE A 190 2.10 -24.76 32.75
N SER A 191 1.19 -25.07 33.68
CA SER A 191 -0.25 -25.16 33.40
C SER A 191 -0.98 -23.82 33.53
N SER A 192 -0.37 -22.82 34.15
CA SER A 192 -0.90 -21.45 34.28
C SER A 192 0.18 -20.46 34.71
N ALA A 193 -0.10 -19.16 34.54
CA ALA A 193 0.65 -18.05 35.10
C ALA A 193 0.78 -18.17 36.62
N ALA A 194 -0.27 -18.60 37.32
CA ALA A 194 -0.19 -18.81 38.76
C ALA A 194 0.81 -19.92 39.14
N GLU A 195 0.97 -20.97 38.32
CA GLU A 195 2.01 -21.98 38.54
C GLU A 195 3.42 -21.45 38.26
N TYR A 196 3.57 -20.67 37.19
CA TYR A 196 4.81 -19.99 36.86
C TYR A 196 5.24 -19.02 37.96
N ASP A 197 4.33 -18.16 38.41
CA ASP A 197 4.59 -17.15 39.44
C ASP A 197 4.96 -17.81 40.79
N ARG A 198 4.30 -18.94 41.16
CA ARG A 198 4.71 -19.73 42.33
C ARG A 198 6.14 -20.26 42.21
N MET A 199 6.54 -20.73 41.03
CA MET A 199 7.92 -21.17 40.80
C MET A 199 8.92 -20.02 40.96
N VAL A 200 8.58 -18.83 40.45
CA VAL A 200 9.40 -17.62 40.64
C VAL A 200 9.50 -17.27 42.13
N ASP A 201 8.39 -17.24 42.85
CA ASP A 201 8.36 -16.97 44.30
C ASP A 201 9.17 -18.00 45.09
N ASP A 202 9.13 -19.28 44.69
CA ASP A 202 9.90 -20.35 45.32
C ASP A 202 11.40 -20.16 45.10
N LEU A 203 11.82 -19.76 43.90
CA LEU A 203 13.23 -19.46 43.59
C LEU A 203 13.72 -18.23 44.35
N VAL A 204 12.92 -17.15 44.40
CA VAL A 204 13.26 -15.95 45.18
C VAL A 204 13.36 -16.29 46.67
N ARG A 205 12.38 -17.02 47.21
CA ARG A 205 12.37 -17.44 48.62
C ARG A 205 13.54 -18.35 48.98
N SER A 206 14.05 -19.13 48.02
CA SER A 206 15.22 -19.99 48.23
C SER A 206 16.53 -19.20 48.40
N GLY A 207 16.56 -17.93 47.97
CA GLY A 207 17.78 -17.10 47.93
C GLY A 207 18.73 -17.45 46.78
N VAL A 208 18.39 -18.40 45.90
CA VAL A 208 19.17 -18.72 44.70
C VAL A 208 19.10 -17.59 43.68
N ILE A 209 17.97 -16.88 43.63
CA ILE A 209 17.82 -15.62 42.91
C ILE A 209 17.29 -14.55 43.86
N MET A 210 17.62 -13.29 43.59
CA MET A 210 17.25 -12.16 44.46
C MET A 210 15.81 -11.69 44.24
N ASP A 211 15.29 -11.84 43.02
CA ASP A 211 14.02 -11.25 42.58
C ASP A 211 13.59 -11.84 41.21
N PRO A 212 12.36 -11.57 40.77
CA PRO A 212 11.85 -12.05 39.47
C PRO A 212 12.66 -11.63 38.24
N GLY A 213 13.40 -10.52 38.29
CA GLY A 213 14.23 -10.05 37.17
C GLY A 213 15.40 -11.00 36.85
N MET A 214 15.77 -11.85 37.80
CA MET A 214 16.80 -12.89 37.65
C MET A 214 16.30 -14.20 37.04
N ILE A 215 15.08 -14.22 36.47
CA ILE A 215 14.62 -15.34 35.65
C ILE A 215 15.23 -15.22 34.24
N TYR A 216 16.28 -15.98 33.96
CA TYR A 216 17.10 -15.85 32.75
C TYR A 216 16.82 -16.91 31.69
N PHE A 217 15.59 -17.44 31.65
CA PHE A 217 15.19 -18.36 30.60
C PHE A 217 15.45 -17.77 29.20
N ASP A 218 15.72 -18.65 28.24
CA ASP A 218 16.00 -18.26 26.84
C ASP A 218 14.85 -17.44 26.24
N VAL A 219 13.62 -17.72 26.70
CA VAL A 219 12.39 -16.98 26.47
C VAL A 219 11.54 -16.98 27.74
N ARG A 220 10.84 -15.88 28.05
CA ARG A 220 9.98 -15.77 29.23
C ARG A 220 8.78 -14.84 28.99
N PRO A 221 7.69 -14.97 29.76
CA PRO A 221 6.77 -13.86 29.96
C PRO A 221 7.54 -12.72 30.64
N SER A 222 7.42 -11.51 30.10
CA SER A 222 8.09 -10.35 30.68
C SER A 222 7.52 -10.04 32.07
N ALA A 223 8.40 -9.53 32.94
CA ALA A 223 8.06 -9.12 34.30
C ALA A 223 7.46 -7.70 34.38
N HIS A 224 7.59 -6.90 33.31
CA HIS A 224 7.32 -5.46 33.36
C HIS A 224 6.36 -4.96 32.27
N VAL A 225 6.20 -5.71 31.18
CA VAL A 225 5.27 -5.41 30.09
C VAL A 225 4.52 -6.67 29.66
N PRO A 226 3.30 -6.57 29.10
CA PRO A 226 2.50 -7.73 28.71
C PRO A 226 3.01 -8.36 27.41
N THR A 227 4.19 -8.96 27.46
CA THR A 227 4.87 -9.51 26.28
C THR A 227 5.50 -10.87 26.57
N VAL A 228 5.74 -11.65 25.52
CA VAL A 228 6.73 -12.74 25.53
C VAL A 228 8.06 -12.19 25.05
N GLU A 229 9.13 -12.52 25.77
CA GLU A 229 10.44 -11.87 25.68
C GLU A 229 11.54 -12.91 25.37
N LEU A 230 12.19 -12.75 24.22
CA LEU A 230 13.36 -13.52 23.79
C LEU A 230 14.66 -12.91 24.34
N ARG A 231 15.51 -13.70 25.01
CA ARG A 231 16.74 -13.20 25.66
C ARG A 231 18.03 -13.95 25.28
N MET A 232 17.92 -14.98 24.44
CA MET A 232 19.07 -15.85 24.14
C MET A 232 20.08 -15.26 23.14
N CYS A 233 19.67 -14.31 22.28
CA CYS A 233 20.47 -13.82 21.17
C CYS A 233 21.65 -12.94 21.61
N ASP A 234 22.75 -13.01 20.87
CA ASP A 234 23.84 -12.03 21.00
C ASP A 234 23.38 -10.66 20.48
N ALA A 235 24.00 -9.58 20.96
CA ALA A 235 23.89 -8.29 20.30
C ALA A 235 24.45 -8.38 18.87
N CYS A 236 23.78 -7.77 17.90
CA CYS A 236 24.14 -7.88 16.49
C CYS A 236 24.81 -6.60 16.00
N PRO A 237 25.96 -6.65 15.31
CA PRO A 237 26.59 -5.42 14.77
C PRO A 237 25.72 -4.69 13.75
N ARG A 238 24.81 -5.41 13.09
CA ARG A 238 23.92 -4.88 12.06
C ARG A 238 22.49 -4.83 12.57
N VAL A 239 21.80 -3.71 12.32
CA VAL A 239 20.36 -3.59 12.59
C VAL A 239 19.57 -4.63 11.79
N GLU A 240 20.10 -5.03 10.63
CA GLU A 240 19.41 -6.00 9.77
C GLU A 240 19.21 -7.36 10.39
N ASP A 241 20.23 -7.82 11.10
CA ASP A 241 20.17 -9.08 11.80
C ASP A 241 19.17 -8.97 12.98
N VAL A 242 19.01 -7.80 13.61
CA VAL A 242 18.05 -7.57 14.72
C VAL A 242 16.61 -7.58 14.22
N VAL A 243 16.32 -6.89 13.10
CA VAL A 243 14.97 -6.87 12.50
C VAL A 243 14.56 -8.26 12.01
N LEU A 244 15.50 -9.00 11.41
CA LEU A 244 15.28 -10.40 11.03
C LEU A 244 14.89 -11.25 12.25
N LEU A 245 15.63 -11.14 13.36
CA LEU A 245 15.32 -11.86 14.60
C LEU A 245 13.93 -11.47 15.15
N ALA A 246 13.58 -10.17 15.11
CA ALA A 246 12.28 -9.70 15.58
C ALA A 246 11.13 -10.25 14.74
N GLY A 247 11.26 -10.25 13.42
CA GLY A 247 10.24 -10.81 12.51
C GLY A 247 10.06 -12.31 12.66
N LEU A 248 11.16 -13.08 12.74
CA LEU A 248 11.09 -14.52 12.95
C LEU A 248 10.49 -14.85 14.31
N PHE A 249 10.89 -14.16 15.37
CA PHE A 249 10.35 -14.41 16.70
C PHE A 249 8.86 -14.07 16.78
N ARG A 250 8.43 -12.94 16.19
CA ARG A 250 7.01 -12.61 16.06
C ARG A 250 6.24 -13.69 15.33
N ALA A 251 6.73 -14.17 14.19
CA ALA A 251 6.05 -15.21 13.42
C ALA A 251 5.91 -16.51 14.20
N VAL A 252 6.96 -16.92 14.93
CA VAL A 252 6.90 -18.09 15.83
C VAL A 252 5.85 -17.88 16.93
N VAL A 253 5.82 -16.71 17.57
CA VAL A 253 4.82 -16.39 18.60
C VAL A 253 3.40 -16.42 18.02
N LEU A 254 3.18 -15.82 16.84
CA LEU A 254 1.88 -15.82 16.16
C LEU A 254 1.39 -17.24 15.85
N ARG A 255 2.29 -18.12 15.38
CA ARG A 255 1.96 -19.52 15.12
C ARG A 255 1.51 -20.22 16.40
N GLU A 256 2.26 -20.06 17.49
CA GLU A 256 1.91 -20.71 18.76
C GLU A 256 0.67 -20.09 19.40
N LEU A 257 0.41 -18.80 19.24
CA LEU A 257 -0.84 -18.16 19.68
C LEU A 257 -2.05 -18.81 18.99
N ARG A 258 -1.98 -19.02 17.67
CA ARG A 258 -3.03 -19.72 16.91
C ARG A 258 -3.19 -21.17 17.39
N ALA A 259 -2.09 -21.86 17.65
CA ALA A 259 -2.12 -23.22 18.17
C ALA A 259 -2.78 -23.30 19.56
N VAL A 260 -2.53 -22.33 20.43
CA VAL A 260 -3.20 -22.20 21.75
C VAL A 260 -4.69 -21.92 21.57
N GLU A 261 -5.06 -20.96 20.71
CA GLU A 261 -6.47 -20.62 20.42
C GLU A 261 -7.26 -21.80 19.85
N ASN A 262 -6.60 -22.63 19.03
CA ASN A 262 -7.19 -23.84 18.44
C ASN A 262 -7.13 -25.06 19.36
N GLU A 263 -6.65 -24.91 20.60
CA GLU A 263 -6.44 -26.00 21.56
C GLU A 263 -5.58 -27.16 21.00
N GLU A 264 -4.59 -26.83 20.16
CA GLU A 264 -3.73 -27.83 19.54
C GLU A 264 -2.82 -28.50 20.58
N PRO A 265 -2.68 -29.84 20.52
CA PRO A 265 -1.87 -30.58 21.47
C PRO A 265 -0.40 -30.23 21.29
N PHE A 266 0.25 -29.80 22.38
CA PHE A 266 1.70 -29.59 22.42
C PHE A 266 2.37 -30.66 23.27
N ASP A 267 3.29 -31.40 22.64
CA ASP A 267 4.21 -32.29 23.34
C ASP A 267 5.33 -31.45 23.96
N GLY A 268 5.33 -31.36 25.28
CA GLY A 268 6.26 -30.54 26.06
C GLY A 268 7.61 -31.18 26.38
N ASP A 269 7.84 -32.40 25.88
CA ASP A 269 9.07 -33.15 26.16
C ASP A 269 10.26 -32.67 25.30
N GLY A 270 11.50 -33.07 25.62
CA GLY A 270 12.67 -32.81 24.77
C GLY A 270 13.44 -31.50 25.04
N LEU A 271 13.36 -30.95 26.25
CA LEU A 271 14.18 -29.80 26.67
C LEU A 271 15.69 -30.09 26.55
N GLU A 272 16.09 -31.36 26.69
CA GLU A 272 17.46 -31.82 26.47
C GLU A 272 17.90 -31.59 25.02
N MET A 273 16.99 -31.83 24.06
CA MET A 273 17.25 -31.55 22.65
C MET A 273 17.35 -30.05 22.40
N VAL A 274 16.47 -29.24 23.00
CA VAL A 274 16.57 -27.78 22.92
C VAL A 274 17.91 -27.29 23.47
N ARG A 275 18.35 -27.79 24.64
CA ARG A 275 19.68 -27.46 25.20
C ARG A 275 20.82 -27.88 24.25
N ALA A 276 20.74 -29.08 23.67
CA ALA A 276 21.73 -29.57 22.73
C ALA A 276 21.79 -28.75 21.43
N ALA A 277 20.62 -28.37 20.89
CA ALA A 277 20.49 -27.52 19.72
C ALA A 277 21.01 -26.09 19.99
N THR A 278 20.66 -25.49 21.13
CA THR A 278 21.18 -24.18 21.55
C THR A 278 22.71 -24.21 21.67
N TRP A 279 23.27 -25.24 22.32
CA TRP A 279 24.73 -25.40 22.39
C TRP A 279 25.36 -25.57 21.00
N ARG A 280 24.73 -26.34 20.12
CA ARG A 280 25.18 -26.51 18.74
C ARG A 280 25.19 -25.19 17.98
N SER A 281 24.12 -24.40 18.07
CA SER A 281 24.03 -23.07 17.47
C SER A 281 25.12 -22.13 17.98
N ALA A 282 25.34 -22.09 19.30
CA ALA A 282 26.42 -21.31 19.90
C ALA A 282 27.80 -21.71 19.37
N ARG A 283 28.04 -23.02 19.17
CA ARG A 283 29.31 -23.55 18.68
C ARG A 283 29.54 -23.29 17.20
N SER A 284 28.51 -23.44 16.39
CA SER A 284 28.61 -23.57 14.93
C SER A 284 28.25 -22.30 14.17
N GLY A 285 27.34 -21.46 14.68
CA GLY A 285 26.85 -20.29 13.95
C GLY A 285 26.25 -20.66 12.59
N LEU A 286 26.21 -19.68 11.67
CA LEU A 286 25.71 -19.87 10.30
C LEU A 286 26.67 -20.65 9.39
N GLU A 287 27.92 -20.82 9.79
CA GLU A 287 28.96 -21.44 8.96
C GLU A 287 29.07 -22.95 9.16
N GLY A 288 28.30 -23.52 10.09
CA GLY A 288 28.40 -24.92 10.48
C GLY A 288 27.12 -25.71 10.28
N VAL A 289 26.98 -26.72 11.14
CA VAL A 289 25.83 -27.60 11.21
C VAL A 289 24.97 -27.18 12.39
N LEU A 290 23.67 -27.06 12.17
CA LEU A 290 22.65 -26.85 13.21
C LEU A 290 21.86 -28.14 13.43
N ILE A 291 21.02 -28.16 14.45
CA ILE A 291 20.02 -29.20 14.65
C ILE A 291 18.69 -28.64 14.13
N ASP A 292 18.05 -29.37 13.22
CA ASP A 292 16.72 -29.01 12.72
C ASP A 292 15.68 -29.11 13.84
N PRO A 293 14.89 -28.05 14.12
CA PRO A 293 13.91 -28.03 15.20
C PRO A 293 12.80 -29.08 15.08
N GLU A 294 12.46 -29.51 13.87
CA GLU A 294 11.36 -30.44 13.63
C GLU A 294 11.83 -31.89 13.64
N GLU A 295 12.90 -32.19 12.92
CA GLU A 295 13.42 -33.55 12.77
C GLU A 295 14.42 -33.94 13.88
N GLY A 296 15.01 -32.97 14.57
CA GLY A 296 16.06 -33.22 15.57
C GLY A 296 17.36 -33.76 14.96
N THR A 297 17.57 -33.58 13.65
CA THR A 297 18.72 -34.11 12.91
C THR A 297 19.73 -33.01 12.55
N PRO A 298 21.03 -33.35 12.42
CA PRO A 298 22.04 -32.38 12.02
C PRO A 298 21.91 -32.00 10.54
N MET A 299 21.84 -30.70 10.25
CA MET A 299 21.76 -30.16 8.88
C MET A 299 22.62 -28.90 8.72
N PRO A 300 23.04 -28.54 7.48
CA PRO A 300 23.70 -27.26 7.24
C PRO A 300 22.84 -26.09 7.73
N ALA A 301 23.47 -25.09 8.37
CA ALA A 301 22.74 -23.96 8.97
C ALA A 301 21.79 -23.25 8.00
N ALA A 302 22.25 -23.03 6.76
CA ALA A 302 21.43 -22.40 5.72
C ALA A 302 20.15 -23.18 5.40
N GLU A 303 20.20 -24.51 5.46
CA GLU A 303 19.03 -25.35 5.22
C GLU A 303 18.03 -25.24 6.38
N VAL A 304 18.52 -25.31 7.62
CA VAL A 304 17.68 -25.16 8.83
C VAL A 304 17.00 -23.79 8.85
N VAL A 305 17.72 -22.72 8.53
CA VAL A 305 17.16 -21.36 8.47
C VAL A 305 16.08 -21.26 7.40
N ARG A 306 16.35 -21.72 6.17
CA ARG A 306 15.36 -21.69 5.07
C ARG A 306 14.11 -22.52 5.38
N ARG A 307 14.28 -23.72 5.95
CA ARG A 307 13.16 -24.57 6.37
C ARG A 307 12.33 -23.89 7.46
N SER A 308 12.99 -23.30 8.46
CA SER A 308 12.31 -22.55 9.53
C SER A 308 11.47 -21.40 8.97
N ILE A 309 12.01 -20.64 8.01
CA ILE A 309 11.29 -19.52 7.37
C ILE A 309 10.12 -20.02 6.52
N ALA A 310 10.36 -21.05 5.70
CA ALA A 310 9.30 -21.64 4.86
C ALA A 310 8.14 -22.16 5.71
N GLY A 311 8.43 -22.75 6.88
CA GLY A 311 7.43 -23.22 7.84
C GLY A 311 6.66 -22.10 8.55
N LEU A 312 7.15 -20.86 8.52
CA LEU A 312 6.52 -19.67 9.13
C LEU A 312 5.87 -18.75 8.08
N ARG A 313 5.83 -19.16 6.81
CA ARG A 313 5.29 -18.34 5.72
C ARG A 313 3.87 -17.82 5.98
N PRO A 314 2.90 -18.64 6.47
CA PRO A 314 1.54 -18.15 6.69
C PRO A 314 1.46 -17.02 7.73
N GLU A 315 2.27 -17.07 8.79
CA GLU A 315 2.34 -16.03 9.82
C GLU A 315 3.03 -14.77 9.28
N LEU A 316 4.10 -14.95 8.51
CA LEU A 316 4.84 -13.84 7.91
C LEU A 316 4.01 -13.10 6.85
N GLU A 317 3.26 -13.81 6.00
CA GLU A 317 2.35 -13.20 5.02
C GLU A 317 1.19 -12.47 5.70
N ALA A 318 0.62 -13.06 6.77
CA ALA A 318 -0.44 -12.41 7.54
C ALA A 318 0.04 -11.10 8.22
N GLY A 319 1.32 -11.03 8.62
CA GLY A 319 1.93 -9.83 9.18
C GLY A 319 2.47 -8.84 8.14
N GLY A 320 2.44 -9.18 6.84
CA GLY A 320 3.06 -8.37 5.77
C GLY A 320 4.60 -8.37 5.79
N ASP A 321 5.21 -9.34 6.48
CA ASP A 321 6.65 -9.42 6.74
C ASP A 321 7.39 -10.38 5.80
N TRP A 322 6.68 -11.20 5.03
CA TRP A 322 7.26 -12.30 4.25
C TRP A 322 8.42 -11.87 3.37
N GLU A 323 8.24 -10.84 2.55
CA GLU A 323 9.28 -10.37 1.64
C GLU A 323 10.50 -9.87 2.41
N LEU A 324 10.28 -9.05 3.43
CA LEU A 324 11.35 -8.46 4.22
C LEU A 324 12.17 -9.53 4.94
N VAL A 325 11.50 -10.41 5.70
CA VAL A 325 12.16 -11.44 6.50
C VAL A 325 12.89 -12.45 5.60
N SER A 326 12.30 -12.83 4.46
CA SER A 326 12.93 -13.77 3.52
C SER A 326 14.17 -13.15 2.87
N GLU A 327 14.11 -11.89 2.46
CA GLU A 327 15.25 -11.18 1.86
C GLU A 327 16.40 -11.03 2.86
N LEU A 328 16.11 -10.51 4.07
CA LEU A 328 17.13 -10.36 5.12
C LEU A 328 17.80 -11.69 5.50
N ALA A 329 17.04 -12.78 5.50
CA ALA A 329 17.58 -14.09 5.78
C ALA A 329 18.55 -14.55 4.70
N GLU A 330 18.19 -14.44 3.42
CA GLU A 330 19.10 -14.79 2.33
C GLU A 330 20.33 -13.89 2.30
N GLU A 331 20.19 -12.60 2.58
CA GLU A 331 21.32 -11.69 2.73
C GLU A 331 22.24 -12.07 3.90
N SER A 332 21.68 -12.43 5.06
CA SER A 332 22.44 -12.86 6.23
C SER A 332 23.20 -14.17 5.96
N LEU A 333 22.54 -15.13 5.30
CA LEU A 333 23.15 -16.38 4.86
C LEU A 333 24.28 -16.16 3.83
N ALA A 334 24.09 -15.27 2.86
CA ALA A 334 25.10 -14.93 1.86
C ALA A 334 26.32 -14.20 2.48
N ARG A 335 26.07 -13.31 3.44
CA ARG A 335 27.10 -12.52 4.14
C ARG A 335 27.89 -13.34 5.18
N GLY A 336 27.22 -14.31 5.81
CA GLY A 336 27.70 -15.06 6.97
C GLY A 336 27.58 -14.28 8.28
N SER A 337 27.68 -15.01 9.39
CA SER A 337 27.54 -14.49 10.76
C SER A 337 28.61 -13.45 11.09
N SER A 338 28.31 -12.54 12.04
CA SER A 338 29.31 -11.58 12.53
C SER A 338 30.57 -12.31 13.03
N ALA A 339 30.39 -13.42 13.74
CA ALA A 339 31.51 -14.23 14.21
C ALA A 339 32.46 -14.66 13.08
N ALA A 340 31.93 -15.05 11.93
CA ALA A 340 32.75 -15.39 10.77
C ALA A 340 33.43 -14.16 10.15
N ARG A 341 32.78 -12.99 10.14
CA ARG A 341 33.38 -11.75 9.62
C ARG A 341 34.54 -11.28 10.47
N GLN A 342 34.41 -11.31 11.79
CA GLN A 342 35.49 -11.01 12.73
C GLN A 342 36.69 -11.95 12.53
N ARG A 343 36.45 -13.26 12.36
CA ARG A 343 37.53 -14.22 12.04
C ARG A 343 38.16 -13.97 10.67
N ARG A 344 37.41 -13.45 9.68
CA ARG A 344 37.97 -13.06 8.38
C ARG A 344 38.97 -11.92 8.52
N VAL A 345 38.72 -10.94 9.40
CA VAL A 345 39.69 -9.86 9.69
C VAL A 345 41.02 -10.45 10.19
N MET A 346 40.98 -11.35 11.17
CA MET A 346 42.19 -12.01 11.69
C MET A 346 42.91 -12.87 10.63
N ARG A 347 42.16 -13.65 9.84
CA ARG A 347 42.76 -14.46 8.75
C ARG A 347 43.37 -13.61 7.64
N GLY A 348 42.90 -12.38 7.44
CA GLY A 348 43.46 -11.40 6.52
C GLY A 348 44.77 -10.76 6.98
N GLY A 349 45.30 -11.14 8.15
CA GLY A 349 46.50 -10.57 8.75
C GLY A 349 46.23 -9.39 9.69
N GLY A 350 44.96 -9.10 10.01
CA GLY A 350 44.58 -8.10 11.01
C GLY A 350 44.85 -8.53 12.45
N THR A 351 44.72 -7.58 13.35
CA THR A 351 44.86 -7.72 14.80
C THR A 351 43.50 -7.69 15.50
N LEU A 352 43.45 -7.98 16.81
CA LEU A 352 42.22 -7.85 17.59
C LEU A 352 41.72 -6.40 17.67
N ALA A 353 42.62 -5.41 17.57
CA ALA A 353 42.22 -4.02 17.46
C ALA A 353 41.49 -3.75 16.13
N ASP A 354 41.93 -4.36 15.03
CA ASP A 354 41.23 -4.28 13.75
C ASP A 354 39.85 -4.97 13.79
N VAL A 355 39.70 -6.01 14.61
CA VAL A 355 38.38 -6.64 14.87
C VAL A 355 37.46 -5.67 15.61
N VAL A 356 37.97 -4.96 16.63
CA VAL A 356 37.20 -3.92 17.32
C VAL A 356 36.83 -2.80 16.36
N ASP A 357 37.77 -2.32 15.54
CA ASP A 357 37.51 -1.27 14.55
C ASP A 357 36.47 -1.72 13.51
N HIS A 358 36.52 -2.99 13.08
CA HIS A 358 35.50 -3.59 12.22
C HIS A 358 34.11 -3.58 12.88
N LEU A 359 34.01 -3.96 14.16
CA LEU A 359 32.75 -3.97 14.90
C LEU A 359 32.20 -2.56 15.14
N VAL A 360 33.06 -1.59 15.48
CA VAL A 360 32.70 -0.18 15.59
C VAL A 360 32.18 0.33 14.24
N ALA A 361 32.85 -0.03 13.14
CA ALA A 361 32.45 0.35 11.80
C ALA A 361 31.10 -0.26 11.40
N GLU A 362 30.87 -1.56 11.66
CA GLU A 362 29.57 -2.20 11.39
C GLU A 362 28.43 -1.58 12.23
N THR A 363 28.68 -1.39 13.53
CA THR A 363 27.71 -0.78 14.46
C THR A 363 27.36 0.64 14.01
N ARG A 364 28.35 1.44 13.56
CA ARG A 364 28.17 2.79 13.03
C ARG A 364 27.53 2.80 11.64
N ALA A 365 27.88 1.86 10.76
CA ALA A 365 27.37 1.79 9.39
C ALA A 365 25.86 1.57 9.37
N ALA A 366 25.31 0.88 10.37
CA ALA A 366 23.86 0.77 10.56
C ALA A 366 23.17 2.14 10.73
N GLY A 367 23.87 3.15 11.25
CA GLY A 367 23.36 4.53 11.31
C GLY A 367 23.31 5.25 9.95
N ARG A 368 24.01 4.74 8.92
CA ARG A 368 24.17 5.39 7.60
C ARG A 368 23.69 4.55 6.40
N SER A 369 23.40 3.26 6.57
CA SER A 369 23.26 2.30 5.46
C SER A 369 22.26 1.16 5.68
N ALA A 370 21.38 1.22 6.69
CA ALA A 370 20.49 0.09 6.93
C ALA A 370 19.53 -0.12 5.75
N GLY A 371 19.55 -1.32 5.16
CA GLY A 371 18.67 -1.73 4.06
C GLY A 371 17.17 -1.76 4.40
N PHE A 372 16.80 -1.36 5.61
CA PHE A 372 15.43 -0.95 5.96
C PHE A 372 15.21 0.41 5.38
N GLY A 373 14.59 0.47 4.19
CA GLY A 373 14.34 1.71 3.48
C GLY A 373 13.88 2.78 4.45
N ALA A 374 14.66 3.86 4.61
CA ALA A 374 14.65 4.86 5.69
C ALA A 374 13.28 5.14 6.34
N PRO A 375 13.23 5.59 7.62
CA PRO A 375 12.03 6.31 8.05
C PRO A 375 11.98 7.46 7.09
N VAL A 376 10.97 7.48 6.25
CA VAL A 376 11.18 8.05 4.93
C VAL A 376 11.66 9.49 5.05
N ALA A 377 12.94 9.64 4.74
CA ALA A 377 13.70 10.87 4.77
C ALA A 377 15.09 10.52 4.20
N ASP A 378 15.32 11.06 3.00
CA ASP A 378 16.59 11.17 2.27
C ASP A 378 17.14 9.86 1.67
N ALA A 379 16.71 9.41 0.49
CA ALA A 379 16.60 10.20 -0.72
C ALA A 379 15.37 9.80 -1.55
N VAL A 380 14.38 10.71 -1.63
CA VAL A 380 13.94 11.28 -2.91
C VAL A 380 13.35 12.66 -2.64
N THR A 381 14.11 13.76 -2.76
CA THR A 381 13.50 15.10 -2.51
C THR A 381 14.26 16.28 -3.13
N VAL A 382 15.01 16.13 -4.22
CA VAL A 382 15.16 17.32 -5.09
C VAL A 382 13.81 17.56 -5.78
N LEU A 383 13.21 16.51 -6.35
CA LEU A 383 11.94 16.58 -7.05
C LEU A 383 10.75 16.80 -6.11
N LEU A 384 10.76 16.21 -4.91
CA LEU A 384 9.72 16.41 -3.89
C LEU A 384 10.02 17.60 -2.94
N LYS A 385 11.02 18.44 -3.23
CA LYS A 385 11.36 19.58 -2.36
C LYS A 385 10.19 20.55 -2.26
N GLY A 386 9.67 20.76 -1.06
CA GLY A 386 8.49 21.62 -0.84
C GLY A 386 7.19 21.01 -1.33
N TYR A 387 7.13 19.69 -1.47
CA TYR A 387 5.91 18.96 -1.79
C TYR A 387 5.04 18.85 -0.54
N GLU A 388 4.00 19.68 -0.46
CA GLU A 388 3.04 19.70 0.65
C GLU A 388 1.70 19.18 0.16
N ALA A 389 1.27 18.04 0.71
CA ALA A 389 -0.04 17.48 0.45
C ALA A 389 -0.55 16.74 1.68
N ASP A 390 -1.81 16.98 2.02
CA ASP A 390 -2.50 16.38 3.17
C ASP A 390 -3.08 15.00 2.85
N ARG A 391 -3.47 14.77 1.59
CA ARG A 391 -4.25 13.60 1.13
C ARG A 391 -3.72 13.06 -0.20
N ASP A 392 -2.43 12.71 -0.24
CA ASP A 392 -1.78 12.27 -1.47
C ASP A 392 -1.68 10.73 -1.60
N GLU A 393 -1.92 10.22 -2.82
CA GLU A 393 -1.93 8.78 -3.11
C GLU A 393 -0.54 8.15 -3.21
N ALA A 394 0.51 8.93 -3.46
CA ALA A 394 1.88 8.45 -3.63
C ALA A 394 2.83 8.99 -2.57
N VAL A 395 2.50 10.10 -1.93
CA VAL A 395 3.31 10.78 -0.91
C VAL A 395 2.51 10.93 0.40
N ILE A 396 3.16 10.87 1.56
CA ILE A 396 2.55 11.17 2.88
C ILE A 396 3.58 11.97 3.66
N GLU A 397 3.31 13.15 4.20
CA GLU A 397 4.31 13.89 5.02
C GLU A 397 5.71 14.03 4.36
N GLY A 398 5.76 14.27 3.05
CA GLY A 398 7.01 14.40 2.28
C GLY A 398 7.68 13.07 1.89
N THR A 399 7.02 11.95 2.18
CA THR A 399 7.52 10.58 2.03
C THR A 399 6.84 9.82 0.91
N VAL A 400 7.59 9.19 0.01
CA VAL A 400 7.02 8.27 -1.01
C VAL A 400 6.49 6.98 -0.36
N ARG A 401 5.23 6.63 -0.61
CA ARG A 401 4.61 5.37 -0.18
C ARG A 401 5.27 4.16 -0.84
N ARG A 402 5.39 3.04 -0.11
CA ARG A 402 6.08 1.81 -0.55
C ARG A 402 5.75 1.34 -1.98
N PRO A 403 4.48 1.27 -2.42
CA PRO A 403 4.16 0.83 -3.79
C PRO A 403 4.73 1.75 -4.89
N TYR A 404 5.02 3.01 -4.56
CA TYR A 404 5.59 4.00 -5.46
C TYR A 404 7.11 4.12 -5.34
N GLN A 405 7.76 3.46 -4.38
CA GLN A 405 9.21 3.55 -4.20
C GLN A 405 10.00 3.15 -5.45
N PRO A 406 9.67 2.05 -6.17
CA PRO A 406 10.39 1.71 -7.40
C PRO A 406 10.24 2.78 -8.48
N VAL A 407 9.05 3.39 -8.57
CA VAL A 407 8.77 4.48 -9.51
C VAL A 407 9.63 5.68 -9.17
N PHE A 408 9.52 6.21 -7.95
CA PHE A 408 10.27 7.40 -7.55
C PHE A 408 11.78 7.19 -7.52
N THR A 409 12.26 5.98 -7.22
CA THR A 409 13.69 5.65 -7.33
C THR A 409 14.18 5.78 -8.78
N ALA A 410 13.39 5.33 -9.76
CA ALA A 410 13.74 5.49 -11.17
C ALA A 410 13.68 6.96 -11.62
N LEU A 411 12.64 7.70 -11.20
CA LEU A 411 12.51 9.13 -11.52
C LEU A 411 13.66 9.96 -10.92
N ASP A 412 14.11 9.64 -9.71
CA ASP A 412 15.22 10.34 -9.07
C ASP A 412 16.58 10.05 -9.69
N ARG A 413 16.79 8.82 -10.19
CA ARG A 413 17.99 8.49 -10.97
C ARG A 413 18.09 9.30 -12.26
N LEU A 414 16.95 9.63 -12.86
CA LEU A 414 16.88 10.51 -14.04
C LEU A 414 17.13 11.98 -13.67
N GLY A 415 16.64 12.41 -12.51
CA GLY A 415 16.63 13.82 -12.10
C GLY A 415 15.77 14.69 -13.01
N ALA A 416 15.68 16.00 -12.70
CA ALA A 416 14.84 16.93 -13.46
C ALA A 416 15.23 17.02 -14.95
N ASP A 417 16.53 16.98 -15.26
CA ASP A 417 17.03 17.06 -16.64
C ASP A 417 16.63 15.82 -17.45
N GLY A 418 16.85 14.62 -16.89
CA GLY A 418 16.43 13.38 -17.53
C GLY A 418 14.91 13.30 -17.70
N LEU A 419 14.14 13.78 -16.72
CA LEU A 419 12.68 13.84 -16.83
C LEU A 419 12.20 14.82 -17.91
N ARG A 420 12.90 15.94 -18.14
CA ARG A 420 12.61 16.85 -19.27
C ARG A 420 12.90 16.18 -20.62
N GLU A 421 13.97 15.39 -20.71
CA GLU A 421 14.23 14.57 -21.90
C GLU A 421 13.14 13.51 -22.11
N ARG A 422 12.70 12.82 -21.04
CA ARG A 422 11.58 11.86 -21.12
C ARG A 422 10.26 12.52 -21.49
N ALA A 423 9.99 13.73 -20.99
CA ALA A 423 8.82 14.52 -21.37
C ALA A 423 8.83 14.85 -22.87
N THR A 424 10.02 15.17 -23.42
CA THR A 424 10.17 15.38 -24.87
C THR A 424 9.89 14.10 -25.66
N ALA A 425 10.45 12.97 -25.25
CA ALA A 425 10.20 11.68 -25.88
C ALA A 425 8.72 11.25 -25.82
N ARG A 426 8.06 11.51 -24.69
CA ARG A 426 6.60 11.35 -24.52
C ARG A 426 5.84 12.20 -25.54
N ASP A 427 6.16 13.48 -25.65
CA ASP A 427 5.45 14.41 -26.54
C ASP A 427 5.68 14.08 -28.02
N ASP A 428 6.89 13.64 -28.38
CA ASP A 428 7.23 13.11 -29.70
C ASP A 428 6.38 11.88 -30.01
N ARG A 429 6.28 10.93 -29.07
CA ARG A 429 5.50 9.72 -29.25
C ARG A 429 4.01 10.00 -29.38
N MET A 430 3.46 10.93 -28.59
CA MET A 430 2.07 11.39 -28.74
C MET A 430 1.83 12.03 -30.12
N ARG A 431 2.81 12.79 -30.64
CA ARG A 431 2.79 13.36 -32.00
C ARG A 431 2.76 12.29 -33.08
N GLU A 432 3.63 11.28 -32.99
CA GLU A 432 3.64 10.15 -33.93
C GLU A 432 2.35 9.35 -33.94
N MET A 433 1.75 9.14 -32.76
CA MET A 433 0.48 8.42 -32.62
C MET A 433 -0.73 9.25 -33.10
N GLY A 434 -0.56 10.53 -33.44
CA GLY A 434 -1.66 11.42 -33.78
C GLY A 434 -2.59 11.69 -32.58
N MET A 435 -2.11 11.46 -31.35
CA MET A 435 -2.88 11.72 -30.13
C MET A 435 -3.17 13.21 -30.05
N THR A 436 -4.42 13.54 -30.34
CA THR A 436 -4.95 14.89 -30.30
C THR A 436 -6.18 14.91 -29.40
N PHE A 437 -6.29 15.96 -28.60
CA PHE A 437 -7.47 16.27 -27.84
C PHE A 437 -7.60 17.80 -27.89
N ARG A 438 -8.52 18.30 -28.73
CA ARG A 438 -8.61 19.75 -28.99
C ARG A 438 -9.27 20.42 -27.78
N LEU A 439 -8.55 21.33 -27.11
CA LEU A 439 -9.11 22.15 -26.03
C LEU A 439 -10.02 23.24 -26.61
N GLU A 440 -11.20 23.46 -26.02
CA GLU A 440 -12.16 24.49 -26.50
C GLU A 440 -11.58 25.92 -26.46
N ARG A 441 -10.54 26.17 -25.66
CA ARG A 441 -9.96 27.50 -25.43
C ARG A 441 -8.98 28.00 -26.51
N SER A 442 -8.63 27.19 -27.50
CA SER A 442 -7.67 27.60 -28.55
C SER A 442 -8.19 27.26 -29.94
N PRO A 443 -8.95 28.17 -30.59
CA PRO A 443 -9.43 27.97 -31.97
C PRO A 443 -8.28 27.88 -33.00
N GLU A 444 -7.08 28.37 -32.67
CA GLU A 444 -5.93 28.46 -33.57
C GLU A 444 -4.71 27.63 -33.11
N GLY A 445 -4.78 26.85 -32.02
CA GLY A 445 -3.63 26.15 -31.43
C GLY A 445 -3.85 24.65 -31.23
N GLU A 446 -2.92 23.82 -31.74
CA GLU A 446 -2.82 22.37 -31.46
C GLU A 446 -2.44 22.08 -29.98
N GLU A 447 -3.17 22.61 -29.00
CA GLU A 447 -2.95 22.22 -27.61
C GLU A 447 -3.53 20.81 -27.37
N ARG A 448 -2.69 19.91 -26.86
CA ARG A 448 -2.99 18.49 -26.63
C ARG A 448 -3.14 18.26 -25.13
N MET A 449 -4.07 17.39 -24.74
CA MET A 449 -4.18 16.96 -23.34
C MET A 449 -2.82 16.43 -22.86
N PRO A 450 -2.18 17.06 -21.85
CA PRO A 450 -0.86 16.66 -21.41
C PRO A 450 -0.93 15.31 -20.71
N LEU A 451 0.06 14.45 -20.96
CA LEU A 451 0.23 13.18 -20.24
C LEU A 451 1.37 13.36 -19.23
N ASP A 452 1.12 13.18 -17.95
CA ASP A 452 2.18 13.24 -16.95
C ASP A 452 3.04 11.97 -16.95
N LEU A 453 4.31 12.13 -16.56
CA LEU A 453 5.30 11.04 -16.54
C LEU A 453 5.12 10.09 -15.35
N VAL A 454 4.51 10.54 -14.25
CA VAL A 454 4.34 9.72 -13.04
C VAL A 454 3.07 8.88 -13.19
N PRO A 455 3.17 7.53 -13.30
CA PRO A 455 2.00 6.67 -13.36
C PRO A 455 1.24 6.70 -12.03
N ARG A 456 -0.08 6.55 -12.09
CA ARG A 456 -0.92 6.38 -10.89
C ARG A 456 -1.26 4.91 -10.68
N LEU A 457 -0.88 4.38 -9.53
CA LEU A 457 -1.18 3.02 -9.07
C LEU A 457 -2.52 2.95 -8.34
N VAL A 458 -3.40 2.06 -8.79
CA VAL A 458 -4.59 1.59 -8.07
C VAL A 458 -4.26 0.22 -7.49
N ALA A 459 -4.35 0.10 -6.16
CA ALA A 459 -4.04 -1.13 -5.44
C ALA A 459 -4.97 -2.30 -5.85
N ALA A 460 -4.52 -3.54 -5.66
CA ALA A 460 -5.25 -4.72 -6.12
C ALA A 460 -6.63 -4.84 -5.46
N ASP A 461 -6.70 -4.64 -4.13
CA ASP A 461 -7.95 -4.70 -3.37
C ASP A 461 -8.93 -3.58 -3.75
N ASP A 462 -8.41 -2.37 -3.95
CA ASP A 462 -9.18 -1.22 -4.43
C ASP A 462 -9.76 -1.51 -5.81
N TRP A 463 -8.94 -2.06 -6.71
CA TRP A 463 -9.36 -2.42 -8.06
C TRP A 463 -10.37 -3.57 -8.08
N ALA A 464 -10.22 -4.57 -7.22
CA ALA A 464 -11.18 -5.66 -7.06
C ALA A 464 -12.56 -5.11 -6.65
N LYS A 465 -12.60 -4.22 -5.65
CA LYS A 465 -13.84 -3.56 -5.21
C LYS A 465 -14.50 -2.73 -6.32
N ILE A 466 -13.71 -1.96 -7.07
CA ILE A 466 -14.20 -1.19 -8.22
C ILE A 466 -14.77 -2.12 -9.29
N ARG A 467 -14.07 -3.22 -9.61
CA ARG A 467 -14.50 -4.21 -10.61
C ARG A 467 -15.81 -4.92 -10.27
N GLU A 468 -16.14 -5.06 -8.99
CA GLU A 468 -17.42 -5.63 -8.56
C GLU A 468 -18.53 -4.59 -8.49
N GLY A 469 -18.22 -3.40 -7.97
CA GLY A 469 -19.22 -2.36 -7.74
C GLY A 469 -19.69 -1.65 -9.00
N MET A 470 -18.83 -1.47 -10.01
CA MET A 470 -19.24 -0.81 -11.26
C MET A 470 -20.29 -1.61 -12.05
N PRO A 471 -20.12 -2.94 -12.29
CA PRO A 471 -21.17 -3.75 -12.90
C PRO A 471 -22.48 -3.77 -12.12
N GLN A 472 -22.44 -3.79 -10.78
CA GLN A 472 -23.65 -3.67 -9.96
C GLN A 472 -24.41 -2.38 -10.26
N ARG A 473 -23.71 -1.24 -10.23
CA ARG A 473 -24.29 0.07 -10.50
C ARG A 473 -24.90 0.15 -11.90
N VAL A 474 -24.19 -0.32 -12.92
CA VAL A 474 -24.65 -0.31 -14.32
C VAL A 474 -25.85 -1.23 -14.52
N ARG A 475 -25.93 -2.39 -13.86
CA ARG A 475 -27.13 -3.25 -13.89
C ARG A 475 -28.37 -2.53 -13.36
N ALA A 476 -28.23 -1.76 -12.28
CA ALA A 476 -29.33 -0.99 -11.71
C ALA A 476 -29.77 0.17 -12.64
N LEU A 477 -28.82 0.87 -13.25
CA LEU A 477 -29.09 1.94 -14.23
C LEU A 477 -29.76 1.40 -15.51
N GLU A 478 -29.32 0.24 -15.99
CA GLU A 478 -29.95 -0.48 -17.11
C GLU A 478 -31.40 -0.87 -16.78
N ALA A 479 -31.64 -1.40 -15.57
CA ALA A 479 -32.99 -1.75 -15.10
C ALA A 479 -33.88 -0.52 -14.98
N PHE A 480 -33.33 0.58 -14.45
CA PHE A 480 -34.01 1.87 -14.37
C PHE A 480 -34.43 2.39 -15.74
N LEU A 481 -33.53 2.41 -16.75
CA LEU A 481 -33.89 2.89 -18.08
C LEU A 481 -35.03 2.08 -18.71
N ARG A 482 -35.01 0.75 -18.54
CA ARG A 482 -36.08 -0.13 -19.03
C ARG A 482 -37.41 0.16 -18.33
N ASP A 483 -37.37 0.42 -17.03
CA ASP A 483 -38.54 0.72 -16.25
C ASP A 483 -39.10 2.12 -16.56
N ALA A 484 -38.26 3.14 -16.59
CA ALA A 484 -38.63 4.53 -16.81
C ALA A 484 -39.26 4.77 -18.20
N TYR A 485 -38.76 4.11 -19.24
CA TYR A 485 -39.37 4.12 -20.58
C TYR A 485 -40.51 3.11 -20.75
N GLY A 486 -40.69 2.19 -19.79
CA GLY A 486 -41.67 1.12 -19.83
C GLY A 486 -42.78 1.28 -18.78
N ARG A 487 -42.79 0.38 -17.78
CA ARG A 487 -43.90 0.25 -16.82
C ARG A 487 -43.88 1.28 -15.70
N ARG A 488 -42.74 1.92 -15.44
CA ARG A 488 -42.53 2.96 -14.42
C ARG A 488 -42.86 2.49 -13.01
N GLU A 489 -42.50 1.25 -12.67
CA GLU A 489 -42.77 0.63 -11.37
C GLU A 489 -42.05 1.38 -10.24
N ALA A 490 -40.79 1.80 -10.41
CA ALA A 490 -40.05 2.54 -9.39
C ALA A 490 -40.71 3.88 -9.01
N ILE A 491 -41.46 4.50 -9.93
CA ILE A 491 -42.25 5.71 -9.65
C ILE A 491 -43.53 5.33 -8.90
N LYS A 492 -44.24 4.28 -9.33
CA LYS A 492 -45.47 3.80 -8.64
C LYS A 492 -45.18 3.37 -7.21
N ASP A 493 -44.04 2.73 -6.99
CA ASP A 493 -43.57 2.23 -5.70
C ASP A 493 -42.85 3.32 -4.88
N ARG A 494 -42.78 4.57 -5.39
CA ARG A 494 -42.21 5.74 -4.70
C ARG A 494 -40.72 5.59 -4.34
N VAL A 495 -39.98 4.84 -5.14
CA VAL A 495 -38.50 4.75 -5.06
C VAL A 495 -37.87 6.08 -5.47
N LEU A 496 -38.43 6.73 -6.50
CA LEU A 496 -38.08 8.09 -6.90
C LEU A 496 -39.34 8.85 -7.35
N PRO A 497 -39.35 10.19 -7.27
CA PRO A 497 -40.49 10.97 -7.71
C PRO A 497 -40.58 11.04 -9.24
N ALA A 498 -41.80 11.17 -9.77
CA ALA A 498 -42.06 11.15 -11.22
C ALA A 498 -41.31 12.24 -11.99
N TRP A 499 -41.13 13.43 -11.39
CA TRP A 499 -40.48 14.58 -12.04
C TRP A 499 -39.01 14.33 -12.38
N VAL A 500 -38.30 13.46 -11.65
CA VAL A 500 -36.91 13.06 -11.98
C VAL A 500 -36.84 12.39 -13.35
N VAL A 501 -37.94 11.78 -13.79
CA VAL A 501 -38.05 11.19 -15.13
C VAL A 501 -38.73 12.14 -16.10
N ASP A 502 -39.90 12.66 -15.74
CA ASP A 502 -40.75 13.40 -16.69
C ASP A 502 -40.15 14.73 -17.13
N GLU A 503 -39.37 15.36 -16.26
CA GLU A 503 -38.78 16.68 -16.50
C GLU A 503 -37.28 16.60 -16.82
N SER A 504 -36.68 15.40 -16.82
CA SER A 504 -35.28 15.26 -17.19
C SER A 504 -35.10 15.59 -18.68
N PRO A 505 -34.10 16.41 -19.04
CA PRO A 505 -33.74 16.66 -20.45
C PRO A 505 -33.31 15.38 -21.17
N GLY A 506 -32.84 14.38 -20.42
CA GLY A 506 -32.50 13.06 -20.93
C GLY A 506 -33.70 12.20 -21.35
N ASN A 507 -34.93 12.58 -20.98
CA ASN A 507 -36.14 11.85 -21.32
C ASN A 507 -36.57 12.07 -22.79
N ARG A 508 -35.86 11.41 -23.71
CA ARG A 508 -36.10 11.54 -25.15
C ARG A 508 -37.17 10.57 -25.66
N PRO A 509 -38.06 10.97 -26.61
CA PRO A 509 -39.04 10.07 -27.24
C PRO A 509 -38.40 8.83 -27.87
N ALA A 510 -37.22 8.98 -28.47
CA ALA A 510 -36.42 7.89 -29.04
C ALA A 510 -36.14 6.77 -28.02
N GLY A 511 -36.07 7.08 -26.72
CA GLY A 511 -35.87 6.08 -25.68
C GLY A 511 -37.02 5.07 -25.55
N ARG A 512 -38.26 5.45 -25.91
CA ARG A 512 -39.45 4.56 -25.92
C ARG A 512 -39.45 3.60 -27.12
N ARG A 513 -38.69 3.95 -28.17
CA ARG A 513 -38.55 3.19 -29.43
C ARG A 513 -37.56 2.03 -29.29
N VAL A 514 -36.77 1.99 -28.22
CA VAL A 514 -35.80 0.91 -27.99
C VAL A 514 -36.53 -0.38 -27.61
N ARG A 515 -36.31 -1.43 -28.41
CA ARG A 515 -36.96 -2.74 -28.24
C ARG A 515 -36.54 -3.43 -26.93
N GLY A 516 -37.48 -4.16 -26.33
CA GLY A 516 -37.21 -5.00 -25.17
C GLY A 516 -36.19 -6.12 -25.48
N GLY A 517 -35.31 -6.40 -24.53
CA GLY A 517 -34.27 -7.44 -24.67
C GLY A 517 -32.94 -6.97 -25.24
N VAL A 518 -32.84 -5.72 -25.69
CA VAL A 518 -31.58 -5.07 -26.10
C VAL A 518 -30.93 -4.40 -24.88
N VAL A 519 -29.60 -4.42 -24.82
CA VAL A 519 -28.83 -3.68 -23.81
C VAL A 519 -28.86 -2.18 -24.13
N ARG A 520 -29.23 -1.34 -23.16
CA ARG A 520 -29.28 0.12 -23.34
C ARG A 520 -27.95 0.79 -23.01
N CYS A 521 -27.33 0.40 -21.90
CA CYS A 521 -26.02 0.86 -21.42
C CYS A 521 -24.89 -0.10 -21.85
N SER A 522 -24.66 -0.22 -23.15
CA SER A 522 -23.60 -1.10 -23.71
C SER A 522 -22.19 -0.68 -23.28
N VAL A 523 -21.97 0.62 -23.09
CA VAL A 523 -20.71 1.19 -22.58
C VAL A 523 -21.06 2.24 -21.53
N ALA A 524 -20.57 2.08 -20.31
CA ALA A 524 -20.66 3.09 -19.26
C ALA A 524 -19.27 3.58 -18.88
N GLY A 525 -19.09 4.88 -18.72
CA GLY A 525 -17.92 5.49 -18.08
C GLY A 525 -18.31 5.99 -16.70
N LEU A 526 -17.61 5.55 -15.65
CA LEU A 526 -17.89 5.98 -14.28
C LEU A 526 -16.69 6.76 -13.77
N ASP A 527 -16.95 7.97 -13.32
CA ASP A 527 -15.95 8.85 -12.74
C ASP A 527 -15.89 8.58 -11.25
N LEU A 528 -14.73 8.17 -10.78
CA LEU A 528 -14.46 7.72 -9.42
C LEU A 528 -13.37 8.60 -8.83
N ALA A 529 -13.47 8.89 -7.53
CA ALA A 529 -12.39 9.53 -6.81
C ALA A 529 -12.19 8.88 -5.45
N ARG A 530 -11.00 9.10 -4.90
CA ARG A 530 -10.68 8.74 -3.53
C ARG A 530 -10.89 9.97 -2.66
N ASP A 531 -11.70 9.82 -1.62
CA ASP A 531 -11.92 10.88 -0.64
C ASP A 531 -10.76 10.97 0.37
N GLY A 532 -10.78 12.01 1.21
CA GLY A 532 -9.77 12.21 2.25
C GLY A 532 -9.70 11.13 3.34
N ALA A 533 -10.70 10.24 3.42
CA ALA A 533 -10.68 9.06 4.29
C ALA A 533 -10.18 7.80 3.56
N GLY A 534 -9.73 7.93 2.30
CA GLY A 534 -9.21 6.84 1.50
C GLY A 534 -10.28 5.99 0.81
N ARG A 535 -11.56 6.40 0.83
CA ARG A 535 -12.69 5.63 0.27
C ARG A 535 -12.97 6.03 -1.18
N TRP A 536 -13.38 5.04 -1.99
CA TRP A 536 -13.83 5.27 -3.37
C TRP A 536 -15.28 5.72 -3.43
N VAL A 537 -15.50 6.86 -4.10
CA VAL A 537 -16.82 7.43 -4.36
C VAL A 537 -17.02 7.63 -5.86
N VAL A 538 -18.24 7.38 -6.34
CA VAL A 538 -18.64 7.71 -7.72
C VAL A 538 -18.96 9.20 -7.76
N LEU A 539 -18.30 9.97 -8.62
CA LEU A 539 -18.58 11.39 -8.84
C LEU A 539 -19.70 11.59 -9.87
N GLU A 540 -19.68 10.80 -10.95
CA GLU A 540 -20.56 10.96 -12.09
C GLU A 540 -20.67 9.65 -12.89
N ASP A 541 -21.86 9.38 -13.44
CA ASP A 541 -22.10 8.32 -14.41
C ASP A 541 -22.12 8.94 -15.82
N ASN A 542 -21.52 8.29 -16.81
CA ASN A 542 -21.51 8.76 -18.20
C ASN A 542 -22.06 7.64 -19.09
N LEU A 543 -23.32 7.77 -19.52
CA LEU A 543 -24.09 6.71 -20.20
C LEU A 543 -24.55 7.10 -21.60
N ARG A 544 -24.30 8.34 -22.04
CA ARG A 544 -24.52 8.79 -23.43
C ARG A 544 -23.37 8.32 -24.33
N VAL A 545 -22.28 9.08 -24.37
CA VAL A 545 -21.10 8.82 -25.23
C VAL A 545 -19.81 8.89 -24.39
N PRO A 546 -19.58 7.94 -23.46
CA PRO A 546 -18.39 7.98 -22.62
C PRO A 546 -17.12 7.84 -23.46
N SER A 547 -16.15 8.72 -23.20
CA SER A 547 -14.84 8.73 -23.84
C SER A 547 -13.71 8.43 -22.86
N GLY A 548 -12.54 8.04 -23.38
CA GLY A 548 -11.31 7.82 -22.60
C GLY A 548 -10.71 6.42 -22.74
N ILE A 549 -11.40 5.49 -23.42
CA ILE A 549 -10.98 4.09 -23.56
C ILE A 549 -9.68 4.00 -24.38
N ALA A 550 -9.62 4.66 -25.55
CA ALA A 550 -8.42 4.60 -26.38
C ALA A 550 -7.27 5.38 -25.73
N TYR A 551 -7.59 6.49 -25.05
CA TYR A 551 -6.59 7.26 -24.31
C TYR A 551 -5.98 6.45 -23.16
N ALA A 552 -6.76 5.66 -22.41
CA ALA A 552 -6.22 4.79 -21.36
C ALA A 552 -5.17 3.79 -21.88
N VAL A 553 -5.46 3.14 -23.03
CA VAL A 553 -4.53 2.21 -23.68
C VAL A 553 -3.32 2.96 -24.25
N ALA A 554 -3.56 4.07 -24.94
CA ALA A 554 -2.50 4.87 -25.55
C ALA A 554 -1.53 5.46 -24.50
N ASN A 555 -2.05 5.92 -23.35
CA ASN A 555 -1.24 6.44 -22.26
C ASN A 555 -0.22 5.40 -21.77
N ARG A 556 -0.62 4.12 -21.66
CA ARG A 556 0.31 3.03 -21.32
C ARG A 556 1.42 2.87 -22.36
N ARG A 557 1.06 2.89 -23.65
CA ARG A 557 2.04 2.75 -24.76
C ARG A 557 3.03 3.92 -24.78
N VAL A 558 2.55 5.14 -24.59
CA VAL A 558 3.40 6.35 -24.53
C VAL A 558 4.29 6.32 -23.29
N ALA A 559 3.74 6.02 -22.11
CA ALA A 559 4.52 5.97 -20.87
C ALA A 559 5.57 4.85 -20.89
N ALA A 560 5.25 3.68 -21.47
CA ALA A 560 6.21 2.60 -21.66
C ALA A 560 7.37 2.98 -22.59
N HIS A 561 7.09 3.80 -23.61
CA HIS A 561 8.13 4.32 -24.50
C HIS A 561 8.99 5.40 -23.83
N ALA A 562 8.37 6.32 -23.09
CA ALA A 562 9.08 7.42 -22.44
C ALA A 562 9.90 6.98 -21.22
N LEU A 563 9.43 5.95 -20.50
CA LEU A 563 10.01 5.44 -19.26
C LEU A 563 10.16 3.90 -19.31
N PRO A 564 11.01 3.34 -20.20
CA PRO A 564 11.22 1.90 -20.31
C PRO A 564 11.81 1.26 -19.03
N GLU A 565 12.48 2.03 -18.17
CA GLU A 565 13.10 1.58 -16.92
C GLU A 565 12.10 1.24 -15.80
N LEU A 566 10.84 1.68 -15.92
CA LEU A 566 9.82 1.37 -14.92
C LEU A 566 9.36 -0.08 -15.03
N ASP A 567 9.46 -0.84 -13.93
CA ASP A 567 8.91 -2.19 -13.86
C ASP A 567 7.37 -2.15 -13.83
N ARG A 568 6.76 -2.94 -14.70
CA ARG A 568 5.30 -3.06 -14.89
C ARG A 568 4.81 -4.50 -14.73
N SER A 569 5.67 -5.41 -14.27
CA SER A 569 5.37 -6.83 -14.09
C SER A 569 4.15 -7.08 -13.18
N GLY A 570 4.02 -6.28 -12.12
CA GLY A 570 2.95 -6.34 -11.12
C GLY A 570 1.62 -5.69 -11.52
N VAL A 571 1.48 -5.12 -12.72
CA VAL A 571 0.26 -4.41 -13.14
C VAL A 571 -0.38 -5.05 -14.37
N HIS A 572 -1.70 -4.90 -14.50
CA HIS A 572 -2.43 -5.37 -15.67
C HIS A 572 -2.04 -4.57 -16.93
N ASP A 573 -1.98 -5.29 -18.04
CA ASP A 573 -1.83 -4.72 -19.38
C ASP A 573 -3.22 -4.33 -19.93
N PRO A 574 -3.45 -3.07 -20.34
CA PRO A 574 -4.69 -2.63 -20.96
C PRO A 574 -4.85 -3.09 -22.42
N GLU A 575 -3.83 -3.71 -23.03
CA GLU A 575 -3.95 -4.28 -24.38
C GLU A 575 -5.12 -5.28 -24.51
N GLY A 576 -5.73 -5.31 -25.69
CA GLY A 576 -6.91 -6.14 -25.97
C GLY A 576 -8.26 -5.53 -25.54
N THR A 577 -8.27 -4.34 -24.92
CA THR A 577 -9.50 -3.64 -24.52
C THR A 577 -10.44 -3.37 -25.70
N ALA A 578 -9.94 -2.97 -26.87
CA ALA A 578 -10.76 -2.76 -28.06
C ALA A 578 -11.40 -4.08 -28.56
N GLY A 579 -10.67 -5.20 -28.50
CA GLY A 579 -11.21 -6.52 -28.84
C GLY A 579 -12.36 -6.93 -27.91
N LEU A 580 -12.21 -6.69 -26.60
CA LEU A 580 -13.27 -6.92 -25.61
C LEU A 580 -14.49 -6.01 -25.85
N LEU A 581 -14.26 -4.74 -26.19
CA LEU A 581 -15.32 -3.80 -26.55
C LEU A 581 -16.10 -4.29 -27.78
N ARG A 582 -15.41 -4.69 -28.85
CA ARG A 582 -16.05 -5.27 -30.05
C ARG A 582 -16.92 -6.46 -29.70
N GLN A 583 -16.37 -7.41 -28.93
CA GLN A 583 -17.09 -8.63 -28.55
C GLN A 583 -18.36 -8.31 -27.75
N THR A 584 -18.26 -7.39 -26.79
CA THR A 584 -19.41 -7.00 -25.93
C THR A 584 -20.47 -6.23 -26.70
N LEU A 585 -20.08 -5.33 -27.61
CA LEU A 585 -21.01 -4.60 -28.49
C LEU A 585 -21.78 -5.53 -29.43
N LEU A 586 -21.11 -6.54 -30.01
CA LEU A 586 -21.79 -7.55 -30.83
C LEU A 586 -22.79 -8.36 -29.98
N HIS A 587 -22.42 -8.75 -28.76
CA HIS A 587 -23.31 -9.46 -27.83
C HIS A 587 -24.43 -8.58 -27.23
N ALA A 588 -24.38 -7.25 -27.40
CA ALA A 588 -25.46 -6.36 -26.98
C ALA A 588 -26.69 -6.45 -27.92
N SER A 589 -26.51 -7.00 -29.12
CA SER A 589 -27.54 -7.24 -30.12
C SER A 589 -27.90 -8.73 -30.21
N PRO A 590 -29.19 -9.12 -30.25
CA PRO A 590 -29.61 -10.50 -30.47
C PRO A 590 -29.09 -11.13 -31.78
N HIS A 591 -28.76 -10.28 -32.78
CA HIS A 591 -28.28 -10.68 -34.10
C HIS A 591 -26.95 -9.99 -34.47
N GLY A 592 -26.15 -9.59 -33.48
CA GLY A 592 -24.91 -8.85 -33.73
C GLY A 592 -23.84 -9.71 -34.41
N ASP A 593 -23.62 -9.47 -35.70
CA ASP A 593 -22.51 -10.03 -36.47
C ASP A 593 -21.56 -8.93 -36.96
N ARG A 594 -22.13 -7.83 -37.47
CA ARG A 594 -21.38 -6.72 -38.07
C ARG A 594 -21.54 -5.43 -37.29
N LEU A 595 -20.42 -4.78 -36.99
CA LEU A 595 -20.32 -3.56 -36.21
C LEU A 595 -19.71 -2.43 -37.05
N ALA A 596 -20.19 -1.20 -36.88
CA ALA A 596 -19.50 0.02 -37.31
C ALA A 596 -19.47 1.06 -36.18
N VAL A 597 -18.48 1.96 -36.24
CA VAL A 597 -18.37 3.12 -35.36
C VAL A 597 -18.87 4.35 -36.11
N VAL A 598 -19.77 5.13 -35.49
CA VAL A 598 -20.30 6.36 -36.08
C VAL A 598 -19.67 7.58 -35.41
N THR A 599 -19.06 8.48 -36.18
CA THR A 599 -18.40 9.71 -35.68
C THR A 599 -18.95 10.95 -36.37
N SER A 600 -18.88 12.09 -35.71
CA SER A 600 -19.11 13.45 -36.25
C SER A 600 -17.96 13.97 -37.16
N GLY A 601 -17.02 13.10 -37.53
CA GLY A 601 -15.86 13.43 -38.36
C GLY A 601 -14.68 14.09 -37.63
N PRO A 602 -13.64 14.54 -38.38
CA PRO A 602 -12.39 15.07 -37.83
C PRO A 602 -12.52 16.35 -37.00
N ALA A 603 -13.64 17.06 -37.09
CA ALA A 603 -13.89 18.26 -36.29
C ALA A 603 -14.11 17.93 -34.81
N ASP A 604 -14.50 16.71 -34.48
CA ASP A 604 -14.78 16.26 -33.11
C ASP A 604 -13.51 16.22 -32.23
N PRO A 605 -13.55 16.77 -30.99
CA PRO A 605 -12.41 16.72 -30.08
C PRO A 605 -11.93 15.31 -29.72
N ALA A 606 -12.80 14.31 -29.76
CA ALA A 606 -12.51 12.90 -29.46
C ALA A 606 -12.34 12.04 -30.72
N HIS A 607 -12.24 12.63 -31.91
CA HIS A 607 -12.11 11.89 -33.17
C HIS A 607 -10.95 10.89 -33.18
N TYR A 608 -9.82 11.23 -32.55
CA TYR A 608 -8.67 10.32 -32.39
C TYR A 608 -9.08 8.98 -31.75
N GLU A 609 -9.89 9.03 -30.69
CA GLU A 609 -10.39 7.83 -30.03
C GLU A 609 -11.36 7.06 -30.93
N HIS A 610 -12.24 7.75 -31.66
CA HIS A 610 -13.21 7.10 -32.55
C HIS A 610 -12.49 6.31 -33.64
N ALA A 611 -11.50 6.94 -34.29
CA ALA A 611 -10.69 6.33 -35.33
C ALA A 611 -9.82 5.17 -34.79
N THR A 612 -9.23 5.35 -33.61
CA THR A 612 -8.37 4.33 -32.99
C THR A 612 -9.18 3.11 -32.58
N LEU A 613 -10.33 3.28 -31.93
CA LEU A 613 -11.21 2.17 -31.58
C LEU A 613 -11.72 1.45 -32.82
N ALA A 614 -12.13 2.16 -33.87
CA ALA A 614 -12.56 1.54 -35.12
C ALA A 614 -11.43 0.70 -35.77
N ALA A 615 -10.22 1.26 -35.83
CA ALA A 615 -9.05 0.57 -36.38
C ALA A 615 -8.67 -0.67 -35.57
N GLU A 616 -8.58 -0.57 -34.23
CA GLU A 616 -8.20 -1.70 -33.36
C GLU A 616 -9.28 -2.79 -33.29
N MET A 617 -10.55 -2.41 -33.40
CA MET A 617 -11.65 -3.37 -33.53
C MET A 617 -11.72 -4.00 -34.94
N GLY A 618 -11.04 -3.40 -35.93
CA GLY A 618 -11.12 -3.84 -37.33
C GLY A 618 -12.51 -3.63 -37.93
N VAL A 619 -13.14 -2.48 -37.66
CA VAL A 619 -14.49 -2.13 -38.13
C VAL A 619 -14.52 -0.80 -38.87
N VAL A 620 -15.59 -0.57 -39.63
CA VAL A 620 -15.78 0.66 -40.40
C VAL A 620 -16.00 1.85 -39.46
N LEU A 621 -15.28 2.95 -39.72
CA LEU A 621 -15.59 4.28 -39.19
C LEU A 621 -16.41 5.06 -40.22
N ALA A 622 -17.62 5.45 -39.86
CA ALA A 622 -18.58 6.12 -40.72
C ALA A 622 -19.04 7.46 -40.12
N GLU A 623 -19.29 8.45 -40.96
CA GLU A 623 -20.03 9.67 -40.60
C GLU A 623 -21.53 9.48 -40.86
N PRO A 624 -22.44 10.30 -40.30
CA PRO A 624 -23.87 10.18 -40.57
C PRO A 624 -24.23 10.17 -42.07
N GLY A 625 -23.47 10.89 -42.90
CA GLY A 625 -23.66 10.90 -44.36
C GLY A 625 -23.20 9.63 -45.08
N ASP A 626 -22.40 8.77 -44.43
CA ASP A 626 -21.97 7.46 -44.94
C ASP A 626 -22.98 6.35 -44.59
N LEU A 627 -24.04 6.68 -43.84
CA LEU A 627 -25.06 5.73 -43.40
C LEU A 627 -26.24 5.74 -44.36
N GLU A 628 -26.72 4.55 -44.70
CA GLU A 628 -27.89 4.36 -45.55
C GLU A 628 -28.84 3.34 -44.92
N VAL A 629 -30.15 3.64 -44.95
CA VAL A 629 -31.20 2.66 -44.60
C VAL A 629 -31.89 2.25 -45.89
N ARG A 630 -31.76 0.98 -46.26
CA ARG A 630 -32.33 0.41 -47.49
C ARG A 630 -32.92 -0.96 -47.22
N ASP A 631 -34.14 -1.18 -47.71
CA ASP A 631 -34.87 -2.45 -47.55
C ASP A 631 -34.96 -2.93 -46.09
N GLY A 632 -35.10 -1.97 -45.16
CA GLY A 632 -35.17 -2.23 -43.71
C GLY A 632 -33.85 -2.61 -43.05
N ALA A 633 -32.72 -2.62 -43.77
CA ALA A 633 -31.39 -2.87 -43.24
C ALA A 633 -30.52 -1.59 -43.25
N VAL A 634 -29.56 -1.53 -42.33
CA VAL A 634 -28.64 -0.40 -42.19
C VAL A 634 -27.29 -0.74 -42.81
N TYR A 635 -26.73 0.20 -43.56
CA TYR A 635 -25.43 0.10 -44.20
C TYR A 635 -24.53 1.26 -43.76
N ALA A 636 -23.25 0.98 -43.55
CA ALA A 636 -22.21 1.96 -43.28
C ALA A 636 -21.12 1.82 -44.36
N LYS A 637 -20.89 2.88 -45.15
CA LYS A 637 -19.96 2.85 -46.31
C LYS A 637 -20.22 1.67 -47.26
N GLY A 638 -21.50 1.35 -47.49
CA GLY A 638 -21.93 0.26 -48.36
C GLY A 638 -21.91 -1.14 -47.73
N GLU A 639 -21.44 -1.29 -46.50
CA GLU A 639 -21.45 -2.58 -45.78
C GLU A 639 -22.65 -2.68 -44.84
N ARG A 640 -23.39 -3.78 -44.90
CA ARG A 640 -24.50 -4.04 -43.96
C ARG A 640 -23.95 -4.15 -42.53
N VAL A 641 -24.62 -3.51 -41.58
CA VAL A 641 -24.26 -3.50 -40.15
C VAL A 641 -25.47 -3.85 -39.28
N ASP A 642 -25.23 -4.57 -38.19
CA ASP A 642 -26.25 -4.98 -37.22
C ASP A 642 -26.10 -4.21 -35.89
N VAL A 643 -24.91 -3.62 -35.66
CA VAL A 643 -24.62 -2.77 -34.50
C VAL A 643 -23.93 -1.49 -34.95
N LEU A 644 -24.40 -0.35 -34.47
CA LEU A 644 -23.74 0.94 -34.60
C LEU A 644 -23.25 1.39 -33.22
N TYR A 645 -21.93 1.35 -33.01
CA TYR A 645 -21.32 2.01 -31.85
C TYR A 645 -21.23 3.50 -32.14
N ARG A 646 -22.23 4.25 -31.67
CA ARG A 646 -22.33 5.67 -31.91
C ARG A 646 -21.39 6.43 -30.97
N ARG A 647 -20.57 7.29 -31.56
CA ARG A 647 -19.69 8.24 -30.88
C ARG A 647 -20.14 9.68 -31.11
N ILE A 648 -21.45 9.82 -31.22
CA ILE A 648 -22.18 11.03 -31.59
C ILE A 648 -23.47 11.08 -30.76
N THR A 649 -23.93 12.29 -30.44
CA THR A 649 -25.08 12.50 -29.56
C THR A 649 -26.40 12.03 -30.22
N ASP A 650 -27.46 11.91 -29.42
CA ASP A 650 -28.79 11.62 -29.95
C ASP A 650 -29.22 12.72 -30.95
N ASP A 651 -28.96 13.98 -30.62
CA ASP A 651 -29.39 15.13 -31.43
C ASP A 651 -28.68 15.15 -32.78
N ASP A 652 -27.37 14.96 -32.79
CA ASP A 652 -26.58 15.03 -34.03
C ASP A 652 -26.85 13.84 -34.98
N LEU A 653 -27.26 12.68 -34.46
CA LEU A 653 -27.52 11.48 -35.26
C LEU A 653 -29.01 11.27 -35.59
N LEU A 654 -29.89 11.45 -34.60
CA LEU A 654 -31.29 11.05 -34.65
C LEU A 654 -32.25 12.20 -34.96
N ASP A 655 -31.84 13.46 -34.75
CA ASP A 655 -32.64 14.62 -35.18
C ASP A 655 -32.27 15.06 -36.61
N GLY A 656 -31.28 14.39 -37.23
CA GLY A 656 -30.86 14.58 -38.61
C GLY A 656 -31.74 13.83 -39.65
N PRO A 657 -31.45 13.99 -40.95
CA PRO A 657 -32.29 13.45 -42.03
C PRO A 657 -32.48 11.92 -42.04
N LEU A 658 -31.55 11.17 -41.46
CA LEU A 658 -31.60 9.70 -41.38
C LEU A 658 -32.26 9.19 -40.10
N GLY A 659 -32.54 10.07 -39.14
CA GLY A 659 -32.89 9.71 -37.77
C GLY A 659 -34.13 8.83 -37.66
N ASP A 660 -35.24 9.23 -38.30
CA ASP A 660 -36.48 8.45 -38.27
C ASP A 660 -36.32 7.06 -38.91
N ALA A 661 -35.56 6.97 -40.01
CA ALA A 661 -35.29 5.70 -40.68
C ALA A 661 -34.41 4.78 -39.82
N LEU A 662 -33.40 5.32 -39.14
CA LEU A 662 -32.57 4.58 -38.19
C LEU A 662 -33.38 4.12 -36.98
N LEU A 663 -34.23 4.97 -36.42
CA LEU A 663 -35.08 4.62 -35.29
C LEU A 663 -36.10 3.53 -35.68
N GLN A 664 -36.66 3.60 -36.89
CA GLN A 664 -37.55 2.55 -37.39
C GLN A 664 -36.80 1.22 -37.57
N ALA A 665 -35.61 1.25 -38.20
CA ALA A 665 -34.77 0.06 -38.35
C ALA A 665 -34.37 -0.54 -36.99
N MET A 666 -34.14 0.30 -35.97
CA MET A 666 -33.88 -0.14 -34.60
C MET A 666 -35.11 -0.79 -33.96
N GLU A 667 -36.29 -0.20 -34.10
CA GLU A 667 -37.56 -0.78 -33.62
C GLU A 667 -37.85 -2.15 -34.24
N ASP A 668 -37.62 -2.27 -35.55
CA ASP A 668 -37.80 -3.51 -36.30
C ASP A 668 -36.74 -4.56 -35.94
N GLY A 669 -35.69 -4.17 -35.23
CA GLY A 669 -34.59 -5.03 -34.78
C GLY A 669 -33.52 -5.29 -35.85
N ALA A 670 -33.48 -4.48 -36.90
CA ALA A 670 -32.50 -4.58 -37.97
C ALA A 670 -31.13 -3.98 -37.59
N VAL A 671 -31.08 -3.09 -36.60
CA VAL A 671 -29.85 -2.52 -36.06
C VAL A 671 -29.97 -2.29 -34.56
N THR A 672 -28.85 -2.41 -33.82
CA THR A 672 -28.73 -1.96 -32.43
C THR A 672 -27.84 -0.73 -32.36
N LEU A 673 -28.35 0.34 -31.75
CA LEU A 673 -27.54 1.52 -31.44
C LEU A 673 -26.89 1.34 -30.07
N ALA A 674 -25.57 1.44 -30.00
CA ALA A 674 -24.80 1.31 -28.78
C ALA A 674 -24.07 2.63 -28.48
N ASN A 675 -24.34 3.32 -27.39
CA ASN A 675 -25.44 3.09 -26.44
C ASN A 675 -26.82 3.35 -27.05
N ALA A 676 -27.88 2.84 -26.43
CA ALA A 676 -29.24 3.10 -26.91
C ALA A 676 -29.62 4.59 -26.75
N PRO A 677 -30.57 5.11 -27.55
CA PRO A 677 -31.13 6.45 -27.36
C PRO A 677 -31.82 6.61 -26.00
N GLY A 678 -31.78 7.83 -25.46
CA GLY A 678 -32.43 8.18 -24.20
C GLY A 678 -31.68 7.77 -22.94
N ASN A 679 -30.42 7.31 -23.05
CA ASN A 679 -29.60 7.01 -21.85
C ASN A 679 -29.30 8.25 -21.01
N GLY A 680 -29.50 9.45 -21.55
CA GLY A 680 -29.32 10.70 -20.80
C GLY A 680 -30.19 10.80 -19.55
N LEU A 681 -31.28 10.03 -19.50
CA LEU A 681 -32.14 9.91 -18.33
C LEU A 681 -31.42 9.27 -17.13
N ALA A 682 -30.44 8.40 -17.39
CA ALA A 682 -29.76 7.62 -16.36
C ALA A 682 -28.42 8.20 -15.90
N ASP A 683 -27.84 9.15 -16.63
CA ASP A 683 -26.70 9.94 -16.19
C ASP A 683 -27.08 11.37 -15.77
N ASP A 684 -28.38 11.64 -15.63
CA ASP A 684 -28.90 12.91 -15.12
C ASP A 684 -28.49 13.13 -13.65
N LYS A 685 -28.06 14.36 -13.33
CA LYS A 685 -27.58 14.67 -11.97
C LYS A 685 -28.68 14.62 -10.91
N SER A 686 -29.95 14.77 -11.29
CA SER A 686 -31.07 14.59 -10.37
C SER A 686 -31.31 13.11 -10.04
N LEU A 687 -31.13 12.21 -11.02
CA LEU A 687 -31.23 10.78 -10.79
C LEU A 687 -30.09 10.26 -9.92
N TYR A 688 -28.89 10.83 -10.07
CA TYR A 688 -27.69 10.41 -9.34
C TYR A 688 -27.95 10.16 -7.83
N ARG A 689 -28.70 11.05 -7.15
CA ARG A 689 -29.07 10.89 -5.72
C ARG A 689 -29.77 9.56 -5.41
N TYR A 690 -30.54 9.03 -6.35
CA TYR A 690 -31.37 7.84 -6.16
C TYR A 690 -30.66 6.54 -6.53
N VAL A 691 -29.50 6.57 -7.18
CA VAL A 691 -28.82 5.33 -7.64
C VAL A 691 -28.61 4.29 -6.53
N PRO A 692 -28.20 4.65 -5.28
CA PRO A 692 -28.14 3.70 -4.18
C PRO A 692 -29.48 2.99 -3.90
N ARG A 693 -30.61 3.72 -3.98
CA ARG A 693 -31.96 3.16 -3.81
C ARG A 693 -32.39 2.31 -5.00
N LEU A 694 -31.93 2.64 -6.22
CA LEU A 694 -32.19 1.84 -7.41
C LEU A 694 -31.45 0.50 -7.37
N ILE A 695 -30.23 0.47 -6.84
CA ILE A 695 -29.47 -0.77 -6.62
C ILE A 695 -30.25 -1.70 -5.66
N ASP A 696 -30.70 -1.17 -4.52
CA ASP A 696 -31.52 -1.92 -3.56
C ASP A 696 -32.84 -2.40 -4.20
N TYR A 697 -33.57 -1.50 -4.88
CA TYR A 697 -34.87 -1.82 -5.45
C TYR A 697 -34.81 -2.85 -6.61
N TYR A 698 -33.92 -2.65 -7.58
CA TYR A 698 -33.89 -3.53 -8.77
C TYR A 698 -33.07 -4.80 -8.56
N LEU A 699 -32.06 -4.77 -7.69
CA LEU A 699 -31.14 -5.89 -7.50
C LEU A 699 -31.31 -6.59 -6.14
N GLY A 700 -31.92 -5.95 -5.15
CA GLY A 700 -31.97 -6.46 -3.77
C GLY A 700 -30.58 -6.49 -3.11
N GLU A 701 -29.65 -5.67 -3.59
CA GLU A 701 -28.25 -5.64 -3.18
C GLU A 701 -27.92 -4.33 -2.46
N ARG A 702 -26.92 -4.34 -1.57
CA ARG A 702 -26.36 -3.11 -1.01
C ARG A 702 -25.35 -2.49 -1.99
N PRO A 703 -25.33 -1.15 -2.17
CA PRO A 703 -24.34 -0.48 -3.00
C PRO A 703 -22.90 -0.76 -2.54
N LEU A 704 -22.05 -1.24 -3.44
CA LEU A 704 -20.62 -1.51 -3.18
C LEU A 704 -19.75 -0.25 -3.32
N LEU A 705 -20.18 0.70 -4.15
CA LEU A 705 -19.55 2.00 -4.35
C LEU A 705 -20.48 3.10 -3.83
N SER A 706 -19.90 4.05 -3.09
CA SER A 706 -20.66 5.13 -2.47
C SER A 706 -20.89 6.27 -3.46
N ASN A 707 -22.02 6.96 -3.29
CA ASN A 707 -22.23 8.27 -3.90
C ASN A 707 -21.67 9.37 -3.01
N VAL A 708 -21.34 10.50 -3.63
CA VAL A 708 -21.25 11.79 -2.95
C VAL A 708 -22.66 12.21 -2.50
N PRO A 709 -22.85 12.62 -1.24
CA PRO A 709 -24.12 13.18 -0.80
C PRO A 709 -24.55 14.34 -1.71
N THR A 710 -25.76 14.25 -2.24
CA THR A 710 -26.28 15.16 -3.28
C THR A 710 -27.65 15.69 -2.88
N TYR A 711 -27.80 17.01 -2.94
CA TYR A 711 -29.00 17.78 -2.64
C TYR A 711 -29.67 18.24 -3.94
N LEU A 712 -31.00 18.16 -3.99
CA LEU A 712 -31.79 18.58 -5.15
C LEU A 712 -32.43 19.93 -4.82
N CYS A 713 -32.00 21.02 -5.44
CA CYS A 713 -32.53 22.36 -5.14
C CYS A 713 -34.04 22.51 -5.40
N ARG A 714 -34.63 21.57 -6.15
CA ARG A 714 -36.08 21.48 -6.32
C ARG A 714 -36.80 21.15 -5.00
N ASP A 715 -36.24 20.25 -4.19
CA ASP A 715 -36.79 19.91 -2.89
C ASP A 715 -36.64 21.10 -1.93
N PRO A 716 -37.72 21.58 -1.29
CA PRO A 716 -37.64 22.77 -0.45
C PRO A 716 -36.68 22.65 0.74
N GLU A 717 -36.57 21.48 1.36
CA GLU A 717 -35.70 21.25 2.53
C GLU A 717 -34.23 21.20 2.09
N ASP A 718 -33.94 20.46 1.01
CA ASP A 718 -32.61 20.46 0.41
C ASP A 718 -32.23 21.88 -0.05
N ARG A 719 -33.16 22.64 -0.67
CA ARG A 719 -32.88 24.00 -1.16
C ARG A 719 -32.49 24.94 -0.04
N GLU A 720 -33.20 24.90 1.09
CA GLU A 720 -32.87 25.73 2.24
C GLU A 720 -31.45 25.42 2.72
N GLN A 721 -31.11 24.14 2.88
CA GLN A 721 -29.76 23.73 3.27
C GLN A 721 -28.69 24.17 2.26
N VAL A 722 -28.96 24.03 0.95
CA VAL A 722 -28.04 24.46 -0.10
C VAL A 722 -27.83 25.96 -0.04
N LEU A 723 -28.90 26.75 0.08
CA LEU A 723 -28.85 28.20 0.13
C LEU A 723 -28.10 28.70 1.37
N ASP A 724 -28.20 28.02 2.51
CA ASP A 724 -27.48 28.38 3.73
C ASP A 724 -25.99 28.03 3.66
N ARG A 725 -25.63 27.01 2.86
CA ARG A 725 -24.26 26.46 2.76
C ARG A 725 -23.62 26.65 1.38
N LEU A 726 -24.07 27.63 0.58
CA LEU A 726 -23.58 27.82 -0.79
C LEU A 726 -22.05 27.94 -0.91
N GLY A 727 -21.40 28.53 0.11
CA GLY A 727 -19.94 28.65 0.17
C GLY A 727 -19.19 27.36 0.52
N GLU A 728 -19.87 26.26 0.83
CA GLU A 728 -19.27 24.99 1.25
C GLU A 728 -19.51 23.85 0.23
N LEU A 729 -20.39 24.07 -0.73
CA LEU A 729 -20.91 23.02 -1.63
C LEU A 729 -20.40 23.18 -3.06
N VAL A 730 -20.41 22.08 -3.82
CA VAL A 730 -20.22 22.11 -5.27
C VAL A 730 -21.59 22.12 -5.93
N VAL A 731 -21.96 23.22 -6.57
CA VAL A 731 -23.25 23.39 -7.24
C VAL A 731 -23.11 23.20 -8.75
N LYS A 732 -23.99 22.39 -9.33
CA LYS A 732 -23.92 21.96 -10.73
C LYS A 732 -25.29 22.10 -11.40
N PRO A 733 -25.35 22.53 -12.67
CA PRO A 733 -26.58 22.46 -13.46
C PRO A 733 -26.92 21.01 -13.81
N VAL A 734 -28.20 20.67 -13.78
CA VAL A 734 -28.71 19.31 -14.07
C VAL A 734 -28.28 18.85 -15.47
N ASP A 735 -28.48 19.68 -16.51
CA ASP A 735 -28.18 19.34 -17.92
C ASP A 735 -26.75 19.71 -18.39
N GLY A 736 -25.84 20.03 -17.48
CA GLY A 736 -24.48 20.45 -17.86
C GLY A 736 -23.56 19.29 -18.26
N TYR A 737 -22.91 19.39 -19.43
CA TYR A 737 -21.76 18.54 -19.79
C TYR A 737 -20.44 19.22 -19.44
N GLY A 738 -19.45 18.40 -19.06
CA GLY A 738 -18.05 18.82 -19.05
C GLY A 738 -17.74 19.99 -18.11
N GLY A 739 -18.36 20.04 -16.93
CA GLY A 739 -18.07 21.05 -15.91
C GLY A 739 -18.52 22.47 -16.22
N LYS A 740 -19.22 22.71 -17.35
CA LYS A 740 -19.80 24.03 -17.66
C LYS A 740 -20.88 24.38 -16.63
N GLY A 741 -20.76 25.55 -16.01
CA GLY A 741 -21.68 26.04 -14.99
C GLY A 741 -21.49 25.46 -13.59
N VAL A 742 -20.41 24.69 -13.34
CA VAL A 742 -20.09 24.21 -11.99
C VAL A 742 -19.49 25.35 -11.17
N VAL A 743 -20.04 25.57 -9.98
CA VAL A 743 -19.53 26.52 -8.99
C VAL A 743 -19.04 25.74 -7.78
N ILE A 744 -17.77 25.95 -7.41
CA ILE A 744 -17.17 25.41 -6.19
C ILE A 744 -17.29 26.50 -5.14
N GLY A 745 -18.15 26.30 -4.13
CA GLY A 745 -18.48 27.32 -3.15
C GLY A 745 -17.26 27.93 -2.45
N GLU A 746 -16.28 27.08 -2.11
CA GLU A 746 -15.07 27.49 -1.39
C GLU A 746 -14.18 28.44 -2.21
N ASP A 747 -14.20 28.32 -3.54
CA ASP A 747 -13.40 29.12 -4.47
C ASP A 747 -14.17 30.34 -5.04
N ALA A 748 -15.49 30.38 -4.84
CA ALA A 748 -16.36 31.38 -5.44
C ALA A 748 -16.32 32.72 -4.68
N SER A 749 -16.31 33.84 -5.42
CA SER A 749 -16.43 35.15 -4.78
C SER A 749 -17.84 35.36 -4.22
N SER A 750 -18.01 36.27 -3.26
CA SER A 750 -19.34 36.60 -2.73
C SER A 750 -20.32 37.01 -3.83
N ARG A 751 -19.84 37.68 -4.89
CA ARG A 751 -20.66 38.05 -6.05
C ARG A 751 -21.10 36.84 -6.87
N ASP A 752 -20.23 35.85 -7.04
CA ASP A 752 -20.56 34.61 -7.75
C ASP A 752 -21.60 33.81 -6.95
N LEU A 753 -21.44 33.74 -5.63
CA LEU A 753 -22.40 33.10 -4.73
C LEU A 753 -23.76 33.82 -4.73
N ASP A 754 -23.80 35.15 -4.75
CA ASP A 754 -25.04 35.92 -4.85
C ASP A 754 -25.76 35.69 -6.19
N THR A 755 -24.99 35.60 -7.28
CA THR A 755 -25.52 35.29 -8.62
C THR A 755 -26.10 33.89 -8.64
N LEU A 756 -25.34 32.90 -8.15
CA LEU A 756 -25.79 31.51 -8.05
C LEU A 756 -27.03 31.37 -7.17
N ARG A 757 -27.10 32.10 -6.05
CA ARG A 757 -28.29 32.16 -5.19
C ARG A 757 -29.51 32.64 -5.98
N ALA A 758 -29.37 33.71 -6.74
CA ALA A 758 -30.45 34.25 -7.56
C ALA A 758 -30.90 33.25 -8.63
N ASP A 759 -29.96 32.58 -9.28
CA ASP A 759 -30.23 31.56 -10.30
C ASP A 759 -30.96 30.34 -9.73
N ILE A 760 -30.54 29.85 -8.55
CA ILE A 760 -31.21 28.75 -7.85
C ILE A 760 -32.63 29.13 -7.43
N LEU A 761 -32.85 30.36 -6.97
CA LEU A 761 -34.18 30.82 -6.58
C LEU A 761 -35.10 31.03 -7.78
N ALA A 762 -34.54 31.43 -8.93
CA ALA A 762 -35.27 31.65 -10.16
C ALA A 762 -35.75 30.33 -10.79
N ASP A 763 -34.89 29.31 -10.83
CA ASP A 763 -35.24 27.98 -11.35
C ASP A 763 -34.56 26.86 -10.54
N PRO A 764 -35.12 26.48 -9.38
CA PRO A 764 -34.51 25.49 -8.51
C PRO A 764 -34.42 24.09 -9.13
N GLY A 765 -35.24 23.80 -10.14
CA GLY A 765 -35.25 22.51 -10.81
C GLY A 765 -33.99 22.23 -11.63
N GLN A 766 -33.26 23.28 -12.03
CA GLN A 766 -32.07 23.18 -12.87
C GLN A 766 -30.78 22.96 -12.09
N TRP A 767 -30.82 22.91 -10.76
CA TRP A 767 -29.62 22.89 -9.94
C TRP A 767 -29.59 21.71 -8.96
N VAL A 768 -28.41 21.12 -8.82
CA VAL A 768 -28.08 20.19 -7.74
C VAL A 768 -26.85 20.70 -7.00
N ALA A 769 -26.73 20.36 -5.73
CA ALA A 769 -25.52 20.61 -4.96
C ALA A 769 -24.97 19.30 -4.42
N GLN A 770 -23.65 19.20 -4.29
CA GLN A 770 -22.96 18.05 -3.72
C GLN A 770 -22.06 18.51 -2.59
N GLU A 771 -21.90 17.66 -1.58
CA GLU A 771 -20.84 17.87 -0.59
C GLU A 771 -19.48 17.92 -1.30
N THR A 772 -18.64 18.85 -0.87
CA THR A 772 -17.29 18.97 -1.41
C THR A 772 -16.49 17.74 -1.00
N VAL A 773 -16.08 16.94 -2.00
CA VAL A 773 -15.20 15.80 -1.77
C VAL A 773 -13.77 16.33 -1.69
N GLY A 774 -13.11 16.09 -0.57
CA GLY A 774 -11.66 16.28 -0.47
C GLY A 774 -10.95 15.25 -1.34
N LEU A 775 -10.86 15.52 -2.63
CA LEU A 775 -10.24 14.65 -3.63
C LEU A 775 -8.76 14.46 -3.30
N SER A 776 -8.29 13.22 -3.40
CA SER A 776 -6.88 12.94 -3.24
C SER A 776 -6.03 13.60 -4.31
N THR A 777 -4.79 13.91 -3.95
CA THR A 777 -3.78 14.41 -4.88
C THR A 777 -2.85 13.30 -5.35
N HIS A 778 -2.11 13.57 -6.41
CA HIS A 778 -1.02 12.73 -6.89
C HIS A 778 0.13 13.59 -7.43
N PRO A 779 1.40 13.16 -7.28
CA PRO A 779 2.56 13.86 -7.82
C PRO A 779 2.49 13.98 -9.34
N THR A 780 2.78 15.18 -9.83
CA THR A 780 2.81 15.55 -11.24
C THR A 780 4.06 16.39 -11.49
N PHE A 781 4.82 16.08 -12.54
CA PHE A 781 6.07 16.75 -12.83
C PHE A 781 5.81 18.03 -13.63
N ASP A 782 6.21 19.19 -13.10
CA ASP A 782 5.98 20.50 -13.73
C ASP A 782 7.11 20.95 -14.68
N GLY A 783 8.12 20.09 -14.88
CA GLY A 783 9.33 20.38 -15.66
C GLY A 783 10.55 20.67 -14.80
N GLU A 784 10.37 21.02 -13.53
CA GLU A 784 11.48 21.25 -12.58
C GLU A 784 11.34 20.36 -11.34
N ARG A 785 10.12 20.25 -10.80
CA ARG A 785 9.81 19.52 -9.56
C ARG A 785 8.45 18.83 -9.63
N MET A 786 8.16 18.04 -8.62
CA MET A 786 6.86 17.42 -8.42
C MET A 786 5.92 18.38 -7.71
N ARG A 787 4.65 18.39 -8.11
CA ARG A 787 3.57 19.10 -7.42
C ARG A 787 2.38 18.20 -7.17
N PRO A 788 1.63 18.42 -6.08
CA PRO A 788 0.36 17.74 -5.87
C PRO A 788 -0.67 18.30 -6.83
N HIS A 789 -1.30 17.41 -7.59
CA HIS A 789 -2.44 17.74 -8.43
C HIS A 789 -3.59 16.82 -8.07
N VAL A 790 -4.80 17.36 -8.04
CA VAL A 790 -6.02 16.58 -7.86
C VAL A 790 -6.18 15.59 -9.00
N VAL A 791 -6.52 14.35 -8.67
CA VAL A 791 -6.75 13.29 -9.64
C VAL A 791 -8.10 12.63 -9.45
N ASP A 792 -8.63 12.10 -10.55
CA ASP A 792 -9.75 11.16 -10.52
C ASP A 792 -9.50 9.97 -11.45
N LEU A 793 -10.42 9.01 -11.43
CA LEU A 793 -10.36 7.79 -12.22
C LEU A 793 -11.64 7.63 -13.02
N ARG A 794 -11.55 7.69 -14.35
CA ARG A 794 -12.63 7.21 -15.22
C ARG A 794 -12.40 5.74 -15.55
N ALA A 795 -13.25 4.87 -15.02
CA ALA A 795 -13.25 3.45 -15.34
C ALA A 795 -14.47 3.09 -16.20
N PHE A 796 -14.42 1.94 -16.88
CA PHE A 796 -15.43 1.58 -17.88
C PHE A 796 -16.15 0.27 -17.55
N VAL A 797 -17.40 0.16 -17.96
CA VAL A 797 -18.15 -1.11 -17.98
C VAL A 797 -18.64 -1.34 -19.39
N PHE A 798 -18.37 -2.53 -19.93
CA PHE A 798 -18.94 -2.98 -21.20
C PHE A 798 -20.01 -4.01 -20.93
N THR A 799 -21.20 -3.81 -21.49
CA THR A 799 -22.37 -4.65 -21.26
C THR A 799 -22.81 -5.28 -22.56
N GLY A 800 -22.66 -6.61 -22.64
CA GLY A 800 -23.28 -7.45 -23.67
C GLY A 800 -24.23 -8.44 -23.00
N SER A 801 -23.97 -9.73 -23.15
CA SER A 801 -24.66 -10.78 -22.38
C SER A 801 -24.42 -10.69 -20.86
N ARG A 802 -23.32 -10.07 -20.45
CA ARG A 802 -22.98 -9.71 -19.07
C ARG A 802 -22.21 -8.39 -19.05
N ALA A 803 -22.19 -7.73 -17.89
CA ALA A 803 -21.35 -6.57 -17.64
C ALA A 803 -19.91 -7.01 -17.30
N VAL A 804 -18.92 -6.39 -17.93
CA VAL A 804 -17.49 -6.64 -17.70
C VAL A 804 -16.72 -5.34 -17.56
N VAL A 805 -15.70 -5.33 -16.72
CA VAL A 805 -14.78 -4.18 -16.54
C VAL A 805 -13.48 -4.50 -17.27
N PRO A 806 -13.04 -3.69 -18.26
CA PRO A 806 -11.78 -3.90 -18.95
C PRO A 806 -10.61 -3.64 -18.01
N ARG A 807 -9.42 -4.14 -18.36
CA ARG A 807 -8.17 -3.87 -17.65
C ARG A 807 -7.58 -2.49 -18.00
N ALA A 808 -8.45 -1.51 -18.23
CA ALA A 808 -8.10 -0.17 -18.65
C ALA A 808 -8.98 0.84 -17.90
N ALA A 809 -8.34 1.88 -17.36
CA ALA A 809 -8.98 3.03 -16.76
C ALA A 809 -8.14 4.28 -17.07
N LEU A 810 -8.81 5.43 -17.14
CA LEU A 810 -8.19 6.71 -17.44
C LEU A 810 -8.08 7.54 -16.17
N THR A 811 -6.86 7.77 -15.69
CA THR A 811 -6.61 8.79 -14.68
C THR A 811 -6.57 10.16 -15.34
N ARG A 812 -7.38 11.09 -14.84
CA ARG A 812 -7.31 12.52 -15.21
C ARG A 812 -6.67 13.30 -14.08
N VAL A 813 -5.98 14.38 -14.44
CA VAL A 813 -5.26 15.23 -13.48
C VAL A 813 -5.64 16.70 -13.72
N ALA A 814 -6.00 17.42 -12.67
CA ALA A 814 -6.34 18.83 -12.76
C ALA A 814 -5.08 19.69 -13.00
N PRO A 815 -5.21 20.92 -13.55
CA PRO A 815 -4.15 21.91 -13.47
C PRO A 815 -3.73 22.20 -12.02
N TYR A 816 -2.51 22.68 -11.82
CA TYR A 816 -2.03 23.02 -10.47
C TYR A 816 -2.93 24.08 -9.81
N GLY A 817 -3.39 23.81 -8.59
CA GLY A 817 -4.28 24.69 -7.84
C GLY A 817 -5.76 24.64 -8.25
N SER A 818 -6.14 23.71 -9.13
CA SER A 818 -7.54 23.50 -9.54
C SER A 818 -8.08 22.17 -9.01
N MET A 819 -9.35 22.15 -8.64
CA MET A 819 -10.11 20.93 -8.34
C MET A 819 -10.77 20.32 -9.59
N ILE A 820 -10.72 21.02 -10.73
CA ILE A 820 -11.40 20.63 -11.97
C ILE A 820 -10.43 19.82 -12.85
N VAL A 821 -10.64 18.51 -12.89
CA VAL A 821 -9.86 17.54 -13.68
C VAL A 821 -10.30 17.44 -15.14
N ASN A 822 -11.35 18.16 -15.55
CA ASN A 822 -11.89 18.02 -16.88
C ASN A 822 -10.93 18.56 -17.96
N SER A 823 -10.78 17.80 -19.05
CA SER A 823 -9.91 18.15 -20.16
C SER A 823 -10.33 19.45 -20.83
N SER A 824 -11.63 19.78 -20.94
CA SER A 824 -12.08 21.05 -21.52
C SER A 824 -11.61 22.31 -20.77
N GLN A 825 -11.16 22.15 -19.51
CA GLN A 825 -10.62 23.22 -18.66
C GLN A 825 -9.11 23.08 -18.41
N GLY A 826 -8.39 22.32 -19.26
CA GLY A 826 -6.94 22.18 -19.21
C GLY A 826 -6.44 20.99 -18.36
N GLY A 827 -7.32 20.07 -17.95
CA GLY A 827 -6.94 18.83 -17.29
C GLY A 827 -6.09 17.92 -18.19
N GLY A 828 -5.09 17.26 -17.60
CA GLY A 828 -4.24 16.26 -18.23
C GLY A 828 -4.64 14.83 -17.92
N ALA A 829 -3.76 13.88 -18.25
CA ALA A 829 -3.92 12.46 -17.93
C ALA A 829 -2.65 11.85 -17.33
N LYS A 830 -2.79 10.66 -16.74
CA LYS A 830 -1.69 9.79 -16.29
C LYS A 830 -1.87 8.37 -16.84
N ASP A 831 -0.76 7.65 -17.03
CA ASP A 831 -0.84 6.18 -17.14
C ASP A 831 -1.41 5.62 -15.83
N THR A 832 -2.35 4.69 -15.94
CA THR A 832 -3.03 4.09 -14.79
C THR A 832 -2.57 2.66 -14.64
N TRP A 833 -1.91 2.38 -13.52
CA TRP A 833 -1.39 1.08 -13.14
C TRP A 833 -2.40 0.36 -12.27
N LEU A 834 -3.09 -0.62 -12.83
CA LEU A 834 -4.03 -1.46 -12.10
C LEU A 834 -3.26 -2.68 -11.58
N ALA A 835 -3.00 -2.74 -10.27
CA ALA A 835 -2.21 -3.81 -9.67
C ALA A 835 -2.89 -5.19 -9.83
N LYS A 836 -2.07 -6.24 -9.99
CA LYS A 836 -2.53 -7.63 -9.95
C LYS A 836 -2.63 -8.09 -8.48
N GLU A 837 -3.56 -9.00 -8.20
CA GLU A 837 -3.54 -9.78 -6.95
C GLU A 837 -2.22 -10.57 -6.88
N ALA A 838 -1.61 -10.64 -5.70
CA ALA A 838 -0.45 -11.49 -5.48
C ALA A 838 -0.87 -12.95 -5.70
N GLY A 839 -0.23 -13.63 -6.66
CA GLY A 839 -0.57 -14.97 -7.10
C GLY A 839 0.14 -16.08 -6.34
#